data_AF-M6A6Z4-F1
#
_entry.id   AF-M6A6Z4-F1
#
_cell.length_a   1.000
_cell.length_b   1.000
_cell.length_c   1.000
_cell.angle_alpha   90.00
_cell.angle_beta   90.00
_cell.angle_gamma   90.00
#
_symmetry.space_group_name_H-M   'P 1'
#
loop_
_entity.id
_entity.type
_entity.pdbx_description
1 polymer ?
#
loop_
_entity_poly.entity_id
_entity_poly.type
_entity_poly.pdbx_seq_one_letter_code
_entity_poly.pdbx_strand_id
1 'polypeptide(L)'
;MDQKNFQKEKKAHWLSYDLRDKDEEVKEMQKSEFFTSPDPLIARIKSGEFDRKSFLKLMGAGVAMTSLNCIRKPVEKIVPYVDLSKADENAQYDFVKHGHSYYYASVFAGTGVLIKARDGRPLKLEGNPDHPVSQGALSAAGQAAIFDLYDPDRAQNPAIIEGGIPMNSDWATVDAKVKAALSANKGKTVVVTKPLDSPSTKSIIGDFLRAVGGGKHYEISLTSAEEVVSKGQAASYGKALIPNYRFDLANVILSIDCDFMGNWLSPEEHQKDFSKRRNLRNGAKDVNLYIAAESIPTMTGSNADLRLPIRPGDQTKLALAIIAALEAQGASEVKASPYAGSGAEVARFASELGVSEESIRKTAKALWSNRGKSLVVAGSLAASTKDAVDLQILVNFINNLLGNDGKTVDHSNPKKEGLADYSDNLNSLAAELKGTKVGVLFVNDVNLVYQAGEEWKNLLHQAALVVSLSDRADETALASNVLATTTHFLESWGDSEVTKGIFSIQQPAIRPLFNTRSFEDSLIAFAGGSLGGESSFYETVKNSWTKKLGSKQRWEDLLRAGTTVKASERKKVAGSSRNFNRSSLKAIASTSAGLKLALYETSAIGDGRAANNAQLQELPDPVTKVTWDNYILISPALAKEKGISSNDVVVLKTATQSIELPAQIQPGMHKEAVGIAVGYGRTAAGAVGTGVGKNAYVLSEKGVYSGIAITSLEKTGKTYKLACTQHHHMLSPGFSYPDRPIVQSTTIEEYRKDPASGKAPSEIPKILKDGKLVNATGANPTYPYPGYKWGMSIDLSSCTGCGSCVISCQVENNIPVVGRDEVRVGREMHWLRIDRYYIGEPDQPETLQVAHQPMLCQHCDNAPCETVCPVLATVHSSEGINDMVYNRCVGTRYCSNNCPYKVRRFNWMQHWYNGAEGSKAPRYLGLNPEVAVRGRGVMEKCNFCSHRIAEAKIAAKNEGRVLKDGEVKTACQQSCAADAISFGNTNDKDSEVAKLSSGPRSFRVLEYLNVGPQVAYLTRVRSSI
;
A
#
# COMPACT_ATOMS: atom_id res chain seq x y z
N MET A 1 6.15 -15.81 -28.07
CA MET A 1 7.58 -16.08 -27.80
C MET A 1 7.71 -17.54 -27.39
N ASP A 2 8.59 -18.31 -28.03
CA ASP A 2 8.88 -19.69 -27.66
C ASP A 2 9.51 -19.70 -26.25
N GLN A 3 8.85 -20.37 -25.29
CA GLN A 3 9.28 -20.47 -23.89
C GLN A 3 10.74 -20.94 -23.75
N LYS A 4 11.28 -21.60 -24.77
CA LYS A 4 12.65 -22.15 -24.80
C LYS A 4 13.77 -21.10 -24.77
N ASN A 5 13.56 -19.87 -25.26
CA ASN A 5 14.64 -18.88 -25.33
C ASN A 5 14.76 -17.99 -24.09
N PHE A 6 13.64 -17.68 -23.41
CA PHE A 6 13.68 -16.89 -22.17
C PHE A 6 14.44 -17.59 -21.03
N GLN A 7 14.40 -18.93 -20.98
CA GLN A 7 15.12 -19.71 -19.97
C GLN A 7 16.63 -19.77 -20.19
N LYS A 8 17.14 -19.48 -21.40
CA LYS A 8 18.57 -19.60 -21.74
C LYS A 8 19.38 -18.35 -21.39
N GLU A 9 18.75 -17.18 -21.30
CA GLU A 9 19.42 -15.92 -20.94
C GLU A 9 19.37 -15.66 -19.43
N LYS A 10 19.87 -16.59 -18.60
CA LYS A 10 20.11 -16.33 -17.17
C LYS A 10 21.43 -15.56 -16.99
N LYS A 11 21.43 -14.26 -17.32
CA LYS A 11 22.45 -13.34 -16.78
C LYS A 11 21.96 -12.88 -15.41
N ALA A 12 22.53 -13.43 -14.32
CA ALA A 12 22.36 -13.03 -12.92
C ALA A 12 21.09 -12.21 -12.62
N HIS A 13 19.95 -12.90 -12.52
CA HIS A 13 18.69 -12.29 -12.11
C HIS A 13 18.19 -12.90 -10.80
N TRP A 14 17.61 -12.05 -9.98
CA TRP A 14 17.37 -12.28 -8.56
C TRP A 14 16.16 -13.21 -8.30
N LEU A 15 16.37 -14.31 -7.55
CA LEU A 15 15.38 -15.35 -7.26
C LEU A 15 14.52 -15.07 -6.01
N SER A 16 15.17 -14.67 -4.91
CA SER A 16 14.55 -14.34 -3.61
C SER A 16 15.48 -13.46 -2.79
N TYR A 17 14.94 -12.61 -1.91
CA TYR A 17 15.72 -11.59 -1.20
C TYR A 17 17.01 -12.08 -0.56
N ASP A 18 16.94 -13.17 0.18
CA ASP A 18 18.10 -13.70 0.90
C ASP A 18 19.19 -14.28 -0.03
N LEU A 19 18.87 -14.48 -1.32
CA LEU A 19 19.79 -15.06 -2.31
C LEU A 19 20.42 -14.03 -3.26
N ARG A 20 20.09 -12.73 -3.20
CA ARG A 20 20.53 -11.74 -4.22
C ARG A 20 22.04 -11.67 -4.42
N ASP A 21 22.82 -11.82 -3.35
CA ASP A 21 24.29 -11.63 -3.37
C ASP A 21 25.06 -12.93 -3.16
N LYS A 22 24.39 -14.08 -3.31
CA LYS A 22 24.97 -15.42 -3.08
C LYS A 22 25.22 -16.15 -4.40
N ASP A 23 25.88 -15.49 -5.34
CA ASP A 23 25.96 -15.91 -6.75
C ASP A 23 26.45 -17.35 -6.96
N GLU A 24 27.50 -17.78 -6.26
CA GLU A 24 28.04 -19.14 -6.42
C GLU A 24 27.10 -20.22 -5.87
N GLU A 25 26.51 -20.01 -4.70
CA GLU A 25 25.52 -20.92 -4.11
C GLU A 25 24.20 -20.93 -4.91
N VAL A 26 23.81 -19.77 -5.45
CA VAL A 26 22.66 -19.62 -6.34
C VAL A 26 22.89 -20.38 -7.64
N LYS A 27 24.06 -20.25 -8.27
CA LYS A 27 24.42 -21.02 -9.47
C LYS A 27 24.36 -22.52 -9.20
N GLU A 28 24.81 -22.99 -8.04
CA GLU A 28 24.67 -24.41 -7.66
C GLU A 28 23.22 -24.84 -7.44
N MET A 29 22.43 -24.06 -6.70
CA MET A 29 21.00 -24.34 -6.49
C MET A 29 20.17 -24.28 -7.78
N GLN A 30 20.59 -23.48 -8.76
CA GLN A 30 19.97 -23.34 -10.08
C GLN A 30 20.29 -24.50 -11.04
N LYS A 31 21.37 -25.27 -10.82
CA LYS A 31 21.74 -26.40 -11.69
C LYS A 31 20.71 -27.53 -11.69
N SER A 32 19.79 -27.57 -10.71
CA SER A 32 18.72 -28.56 -10.66
C SER A 32 17.43 -28.02 -10.01
N GLU A 33 16.28 -28.14 -10.70
CA GLU A 33 14.94 -27.84 -10.14
C GLU A 33 14.58 -28.78 -8.98
N PHE A 34 15.23 -29.94 -8.91
CA PHE A 34 15.15 -30.92 -7.83
C PHE A 34 16.49 -31.02 -7.15
N PHE A 35 16.53 -30.98 -5.81
CA PHE A 35 17.77 -31.18 -5.06
C PHE A 35 18.45 -32.47 -5.54
N THR A 36 19.55 -32.33 -6.29
CA THR A 36 20.40 -33.46 -6.63
C THR A 36 21.14 -33.79 -5.36
N SER A 37 20.68 -34.82 -4.64
CA SER A 37 21.47 -35.38 -3.55
C SER A 37 22.90 -35.60 -4.08
N PRO A 38 23.94 -35.16 -3.36
CA PRO A 38 25.32 -35.46 -3.72
C PRO A 38 25.62 -36.97 -3.63
N ASP A 39 24.65 -37.79 -3.24
CA ASP A 39 24.75 -39.24 -3.13
C ASP A 39 24.95 -39.92 -4.52
N PRO A 40 26.12 -40.54 -4.76
CA PRO A 40 26.44 -41.28 -6.00
C PRO A 40 25.39 -42.34 -6.38
N LEU A 41 24.62 -42.80 -5.40
CA LEU A 41 23.62 -43.83 -5.55
C LEU A 41 22.38 -43.34 -6.32
N ILE A 42 21.99 -42.07 -6.17
CA ILE A 42 20.88 -41.46 -6.94
C ILE A 42 21.28 -41.17 -8.39
N ALA A 43 22.56 -40.87 -8.63
CA ALA A 43 23.10 -40.75 -9.98
C ALA A 43 23.05 -42.10 -10.73
N ARG A 44 23.35 -43.22 -10.04
CA ARG A 44 23.21 -44.58 -10.60
C ARG A 44 21.75 -44.97 -10.87
N ILE A 45 20.80 -44.57 -10.02
CA ILE A 45 19.36 -44.80 -10.26
C ILE A 45 18.88 -44.14 -11.56
N LYS A 46 19.35 -42.93 -11.87
CA LYS A 46 19.00 -42.23 -13.13
C LYS A 46 19.60 -42.88 -14.38
N SER A 47 20.66 -43.68 -14.25
CA SER A 47 21.33 -44.35 -15.37
C SER A 47 20.67 -45.68 -15.81
N GLY A 48 19.65 -46.16 -15.09
CA GLY A 48 18.86 -47.34 -15.50
C GLY A 48 19.44 -48.70 -15.13
N GLU A 49 20.57 -48.78 -14.44
CA GLU A 49 21.23 -50.03 -14.06
C GLU A 49 20.72 -50.65 -12.73
N PHE A 50 19.43 -51.01 -12.60
CA PHE A 50 18.94 -51.64 -11.36
C PHE A 50 17.96 -52.81 -11.57
N ASP A 51 18.24 -53.98 -10.99
CA ASP A 51 17.35 -55.13 -10.93
C ASP A 51 16.49 -55.15 -9.64
N ARG A 52 15.35 -55.86 -9.67
CA ARG A 52 14.35 -55.91 -8.57
C ARG A 52 14.95 -56.44 -7.25
N LYS A 53 15.95 -57.33 -7.33
CA LYS A 53 16.59 -57.94 -6.16
C LYS A 53 17.57 -56.98 -5.48
N SER A 54 18.30 -56.16 -6.26
CA SER A 54 19.15 -55.10 -5.73
C SER A 54 18.32 -53.98 -5.11
N PHE A 55 17.16 -53.64 -5.69
CA PHE A 55 16.22 -52.66 -5.12
C PHE A 55 15.72 -53.08 -3.73
N LEU A 56 15.33 -54.35 -3.55
CA LEU A 56 14.87 -54.86 -2.25
C LEU A 56 15.99 -54.94 -1.20
N LYS A 57 17.22 -55.27 -1.61
CA LYS A 57 18.40 -55.20 -0.73
C LYS A 57 18.71 -53.76 -0.30
N LEU A 58 18.52 -52.79 -1.18
CA LEU A 58 18.76 -51.38 -0.91
C LEU A 58 17.63 -50.73 -0.11
N MET A 59 16.38 -51.18 -0.25
CA MET A 59 15.31 -50.81 0.68
C MET A 59 15.56 -51.39 2.07
N GLY A 60 16.01 -52.64 2.17
CA GLY A 60 16.42 -53.26 3.45
C GLY A 60 17.60 -52.54 4.11
N ALA A 61 18.63 -52.20 3.33
CA ALA A 61 19.77 -51.40 3.81
C ALA A 61 19.40 -49.93 4.07
N GLY A 62 18.47 -49.36 3.30
CA GLY A 62 17.96 -48.01 3.44
C GLY A 62 17.21 -47.81 4.74
N VAL A 63 16.38 -48.78 5.15
CA VAL A 63 15.71 -48.80 6.46
C VAL A 63 16.74 -48.86 7.60
N ALA A 64 17.79 -49.68 7.46
CA ALA A 64 18.87 -49.79 8.45
C ALA A 64 19.80 -48.55 8.50
N MET A 65 20.00 -47.86 7.37
CA MET A 65 20.80 -46.63 7.28
C MET A 65 20.02 -45.39 7.71
N THR A 66 18.69 -45.35 7.52
CA THR A 66 17.84 -44.28 8.07
C THR A 66 17.78 -44.29 9.60
N SER A 67 18.06 -45.42 10.25
CA SER A 67 18.24 -45.47 11.71
C SER A 67 19.61 -44.97 12.18
N LEU A 68 20.60 -44.82 11.30
CA LEU A 68 21.98 -44.43 11.65
C LEU A 68 22.39 -43.03 11.18
N ASN A 69 21.74 -42.47 10.17
CA ASN A 69 21.88 -41.06 9.81
C ASN A 69 20.93 -40.17 10.64
N CYS A 70 21.16 -40.15 11.95
CA CYS A 70 20.76 -39.01 12.76
C CYS A 70 21.56 -37.80 12.25
N ILE A 71 20.97 -36.98 11.37
CA ILE A 71 21.46 -35.62 11.16
C ILE A 71 21.52 -35.00 12.55
N ARG A 72 22.74 -34.83 13.08
CA ARG A 72 22.95 -34.20 14.38
C ARG A 72 22.48 -32.76 14.18
N LYS A 73 21.28 -32.43 14.66
CA LYS A 73 20.83 -31.04 14.69
C LYS A 73 21.93 -30.23 15.39
N PRO A 74 22.27 -29.03 14.90
CA PRO A 74 23.19 -28.16 15.61
C PRO A 74 22.69 -27.96 17.04
N VAL A 75 23.63 -27.79 17.98
CA VAL A 75 23.27 -27.51 19.37
C VAL A 75 22.68 -26.11 19.43
N GLU A 76 21.35 -26.02 19.50
CA GLU A 76 20.62 -24.77 19.70
C GLU A 76 20.83 -24.30 21.16
N LYS A 77 21.27 -23.05 21.33
CA LYS A 77 21.49 -22.46 22.66
C LYS A 77 20.29 -21.62 23.05
N ILE A 78 19.75 -21.86 24.24
CA ILE A 78 18.75 -20.98 24.86
C ILE A 78 19.50 -19.98 25.73
N VAL A 79 19.40 -18.69 25.40
CA VAL A 79 20.08 -17.61 26.13
C VAL A 79 19.03 -16.78 26.89
N PRO A 80 18.93 -16.92 28.23
CA PRO A 80 18.01 -16.12 29.03
C PRO A 80 18.53 -14.68 29.21
N TYR A 81 17.66 -13.77 29.65
CA TYR A 81 18.10 -12.45 30.09
C TYR A 81 19.10 -12.55 31.26
N VAL A 82 20.17 -11.75 31.19
CA VAL A 82 21.26 -11.75 32.19
C VAL A 82 20.80 -11.16 33.53
N ASP A 83 19.90 -10.18 33.51
CA ASP A 83 19.41 -9.49 34.71
C ASP A 83 17.88 -9.39 34.67
N LEU A 84 17.22 -10.27 35.40
CA LEU A 84 15.77 -10.22 35.68
C LEU A 84 15.48 -9.54 37.04
N SER A 85 16.51 -9.06 37.73
CA SER A 85 16.46 -8.61 39.13
C SER A 85 16.41 -7.09 39.29
N LYS A 86 16.80 -6.32 38.27
CA LYS A 86 16.52 -4.88 38.18
C LYS A 86 15.05 -4.61 37.91
N ALA A 87 14.21 -4.85 38.92
CA ALA A 87 13.05 -4.00 39.11
C ALA A 87 13.58 -2.57 39.15
N ASP A 88 13.23 -1.75 38.16
CA ASP A 88 13.41 -0.30 38.26
C ASP A 88 12.84 0.13 39.62
N GLU A 89 13.50 1.05 40.33
CA GLU A 89 13.26 1.35 41.77
C GLU A 89 11.80 1.73 42.13
N ASN A 90 10.92 1.84 41.13
CA ASN A 90 9.48 1.96 41.24
C ASN A 90 8.74 0.76 40.62
N ALA A 91 8.96 -0.43 41.18
CA ALA A 91 8.26 -1.70 40.93
C ALA A 91 6.88 -1.58 40.23
N GLN A 92 6.84 -1.57 38.89
CA GLN A 92 5.59 -1.75 38.13
C GLN A 92 5.75 -2.07 36.63
N TYR A 93 6.85 -2.68 36.20
CA TYR A 93 6.91 -3.25 34.85
C TYR A 93 7.29 -4.72 34.93
N ASP A 94 6.31 -5.58 34.66
CA ASP A 94 6.53 -6.99 34.36
C ASP A 94 7.59 -7.02 33.25
N PHE A 95 8.76 -7.60 33.51
CA PHE A 95 9.71 -7.94 32.46
C PHE A 95 8.96 -8.64 31.32
N VAL A 96 9.41 -8.44 30.08
CA VAL A 96 8.85 -9.12 28.90
C VAL A 96 8.83 -10.62 29.18
N LYS A 97 7.64 -11.16 29.49
CA LYS A 97 7.45 -12.58 29.74
C LYS A 97 7.74 -13.28 28.43
N HIS A 98 8.73 -14.16 28.44
CA HIS A 98 9.07 -14.95 27.26
C HIS A 98 7.82 -15.62 26.72
N GLY A 99 7.58 -15.47 25.43
CA GLY A 99 6.42 -16.07 24.80
C GLY A 99 5.14 -15.22 24.84
N HIS A 100 5.11 -14.07 25.53
CA HIS A 100 3.94 -13.19 25.56
C HIS A 100 4.06 -12.05 24.55
N SER A 101 2.96 -11.78 23.86
CA SER A 101 2.81 -10.64 22.96
C SER A 101 2.44 -9.38 23.75
N TYR A 102 3.15 -8.28 23.50
CA TYR A 102 2.87 -6.94 24.03
C TYR A 102 2.45 -6.02 22.89
N TYR A 103 1.61 -5.03 23.17
CA TYR A 103 1.12 -4.08 22.18
C TYR A 103 1.49 -2.66 22.61
N TYR A 104 2.21 -1.94 21.74
CA TYR A 104 2.61 -0.55 21.95
C TYR A 104 1.85 0.35 20.97
N ALA A 105 1.32 1.47 21.45
CA ALA A 105 0.68 2.46 20.58
C ALA A 105 1.73 3.43 20.01
N SER A 106 1.72 3.68 18.71
CA SER A 106 2.63 4.63 18.08
C SER A 106 1.95 5.31 16.90
N VAL A 107 2.70 6.05 16.10
CA VAL A 107 2.20 6.71 14.89
C VAL A 107 3.16 6.48 13.73
N PHE A 108 2.61 6.19 12.55
CA PHE A 108 3.33 6.05 11.29
C PHE A 108 2.68 6.97 10.26
N ALA A 109 3.41 7.97 9.76
CA ALA A 109 2.90 8.94 8.79
C ALA A 109 1.51 9.49 9.16
N GLY A 110 1.35 9.96 10.42
CA GLY A 110 0.08 10.47 10.93
C GLY A 110 -1.01 9.44 11.26
N THR A 111 -0.78 8.17 10.94
CA THR A 111 -1.71 7.07 11.16
C THR A 111 -1.34 6.35 12.45
N GLY A 112 -2.23 6.37 13.45
CA GLY A 112 -2.00 5.66 14.71
C GLY A 112 -1.93 4.16 14.51
N VAL A 113 -0.88 3.54 15.04
CA VAL A 113 -0.58 2.10 14.90
C VAL A 113 -0.49 1.42 16.26
N LEU A 114 -0.76 0.12 16.28
CA LEU A 114 -0.44 -0.80 17.36
C LEU A 114 0.67 -1.75 16.90
N ILE A 115 1.73 -1.82 17.68
CA ILE A 115 2.91 -2.63 17.39
C ILE A 115 2.82 -3.88 18.26
N LYS A 116 2.60 -5.04 17.66
CA LYS A 116 2.77 -6.34 18.34
C LYS A 116 4.27 -6.59 18.45
N ALA A 117 4.78 -6.64 19.67
CA ALA A 117 6.16 -6.99 19.98
C ALA A 117 6.22 -8.21 20.91
N ARG A 118 7.30 -8.96 20.81
CA ARG A 118 7.54 -10.15 21.64
C ARG A 118 9.01 -10.27 21.94
N ASP A 119 9.35 -10.64 23.17
CA ASP A 119 10.75 -10.73 23.63
C ASP A 119 11.56 -9.44 23.34
N GLY A 120 10.89 -8.28 23.36
CA GLY A 120 11.48 -6.96 23.11
C GLY A 120 11.69 -6.58 21.64
N ARG A 121 11.18 -7.36 20.67
CA ARG A 121 11.26 -7.01 19.24
C ARG A 121 9.87 -6.84 18.59
N PRO A 122 9.65 -5.78 17.80
CA PRO A 122 8.48 -5.62 16.94
C PRO A 122 8.34 -6.75 15.92
N LEU A 123 7.13 -7.25 15.71
CA LEU A 123 6.85 -8.34 14.77
C LEU A 123 5.77 -7.99 13.75
N LYS A 124 4.82 -7.13 14.13
CA LYS A 124 3.65 -6.82 13.33
C LYS A 124 3.10 -5.45 13.67
N LEU A 125 2.72 -4.69 12.63
CA LEU A 125 2.05 -3.40 12.75
C LEU A 125 0.58 -3.58 12.37
N GLU A 126 -0.31 -2.99 13.15
CA GLU A 126 -1.75 -2.92 12.85
C GLU A 126 -2.24 -1.50 13.10
N GLY A 127 -3.41 -1.12 12.55
CA GLY A 127 -3.99 0.17 12.87
C GLY A 127 -4.49 0.22 14.32
N ASN A 128 -4.36 1.36 14.97
CA ASN A 128 -4.93 1.58 16.30
C ASN A 128 -6.45 1.83 16.20
N PRO A 129 -7.32 0.97 16.78
CA PRO A 129 -8.77 1.14 16.75
C PRO A 129 -9.24 2.45 17.40
N ASP A 130 -8.51 2.95 18.39
CA ASP A 130 -8.85 4.19 19.10
C ASP A 130 -8.40 5.45 18.34
N HIS A 131 -7.57 5.34 17.30
CA HIS A 131 -7.06 6.52 16.61
C HIS A 131 -8.02 6.99 15.50
N PRO A 132 -8.40 8.29 15.42
CA PRO A 132 -9.43 8.79 14.52
C PRO A 132 -9.16 8.59 13.02
N VAL A 133 -7.88 8.60 12.62
CA VAL A 133 -7.46 8.39 11.22
C VAL A 133 -7.51 6.89 10.86
N SER A 134 -6.80 6.05 11.61
CA SER A 134 -6.62 4.63 11.26
C SER A 134 -7.84 3.77 11.57
N GLN A 135 -8.57 4.04 12.65
CA GLN A 135 -9.77 3.29 13.05
C GLN A 135 -9.57 1.76 12.99
N GLY A 136 -8.37 1.30 13.36
CA GLY A 136 -7.97 -0.12 13.36
C GLY A 136 -7.30 -0.63 12.08
N ALA A 137 -7.32 0.13 10.99
CA ALA A 137 -6.75 -0.25 9.71
C ALA A 137 -5.39 0.41 9.42
N LEU A 138 -4.63 -0.17 8.48
CA LEU A 138 -3.31 0.32 8.09
C LEU A 138 -3.08 0.03 6.61
N SER A 139 -2.44 0.93 5.88
CA SER A 139 -2.08 0.73 4.47
C SER A 139 -1.08 -0.39 4.24
N ALA A 140 -0.94 -0.82 2.98
CA ALA A 140 0.09 -1.78 2.59
C ALA A 140 1.51 -1.29 2.97
N ALA A 141 1.80 0.00 2.78
CA ALA A 141 3.05 0.61 3.18
C ALA A 141 3.27 0.54 4.70
N GLY A 142 2.27 0.93 5.50
CA GLY A 142 2.35 0.82 6.96
C GLY A 142 2.52 -0.63 7.45
N GLN A 143 1.93 -1.60 6.76
CA GLN A 143 2.12 -3.02 7.06
C GLN A 143 3.56 -3.49 6.74
N ALA A 144 4.13 -3.05 5.62
CA ALA A 144 5.47 -3.41 5.18
C ALA A 144 6.59 -2.68 5.94
N ALA A 145 6.29 -1.57 6.61
CA ALA A 145 7.27 -0.74 7.33
C ALA A 145 8.04 -1.50 8.43
N ILE A 146 7.49 -2.61 8.93
CA ILE A 146 8.23 -3.50 9.84
C ILE A 146 9.51 -4.06 9.20
N PHE A 147 9.52 -4.28 7.89
CA PHE A 147 10.70 -4.75 7.15
C PHE A 147 11.60 -3.62 6.68
N ASP A 148 11.17 -2.36 6.76
CA ASP A 148 12.06 -1.20 6.63
C ASP A 148 12.93 -1.08 7.90
N LEU A 149 12.37 -1.29 9.10
CA LEU A 149 13.15 -1.41 10.35
C LEU A 149 14.25 -2.48 10.22
N TYR A 150 13.88 -3.63 9.67
CA TYR A 150 14.76 -4.78 9.53
C TYR A 150 15.44 -4.90 8.16
N ASP A 151 15.55 -3.79 7.42
CA ASP A 151 16.27 -3.74 6.15
C ASP A 151 17.79 -3.80 6.40
N PRO A 152 18.50 -4.83 5.92
CA PRO A 152 19.96 -4.93 6.06
C PRO A 152 20.74 -3.86 5.29
N ASP A 153 20.10 -3.15 4.35
CA ASP A 153 20.75 -2.06 3.60
C ASP A 153 20.76 -0.73 4.36
N ARG A 154 20.15 -0.67 5.56
CA ARG A 154 20.28 0.48 6.46
C ARG A 154 21.74 0.69 6.84
N ALA A 155 22.16 1.95 6.83
CA ALA A 155 23.50 2.33 7.21
C ALA A 155 23.72 2.11 8.72
N GLN A 156 24.72 1.32 9.06
CA GLN A 156 24.94 0.85 10.43
C GLN A 156 25.70 1.84 11.32
N ASN A 157 26.43 2.77 10.71
CA ASN A 157 27.26 3.79 11.36
C ASN A 157 27.12 5.11 10.59
N PRO A 158 27.33 6.26 11.24
CA PRO A 158 27.49 7.51 10.52
C PRO A 158 28.72 7.44 9.59
N ALA A 159 28.73 8.24 8.53
CA ALA A 159 29.79 8.18 7.53
C ALA A 159 30.19 9.57 7.01
N ILE A 160 31.46 9.70 6.62
CA ILE A 160 31.96 10.80 5.82
C ILE A 160 31.90 10.39 4.35
N ILE A 161 31.45 11.28 3.47
CA ILE A 161 31.33 10.98 2.05
C ILE A 161 32.57 11.51 1.32
N GLU A 162 33.31 10.61 0.68
CA GLU A 162 34.50 10.93 -0.11
C GLU A 162 34.33 10.41 -1.54
N GLY A 163 34.36 11.29 -2.53
CA GLY A 163 34.20 10.91 -3.94
C GLY A 163 32.87 10.19 -4.25
N GLY A 164 31.81 10.46 -3.46
CA GLY A 164 30.52 9.78 -3.57
C GLY A 164 30.49 8.38 -2.95
N ILE A 165 31.44 8.05 -2.07
CA ILE A 165 31.53 6.76 -1.38
C ILE A 165 31.42 7.01 0.13
N PRO A 166 30.55 6.27 0.86
CA PRO A 166 30.44 6.40 2.29
C PRO A 166 31.61 5.71 3.01
N MET A 167 32.38 6.48 3.76
CA MET A 167 33.45 6.02 4.64
C MET A 167 32.93 5.99 6.08
N ASN A 168 32.82 4.78 6.66
CA ASN A 168 32.34 4.61 8.04
C ASN A 168 33.12 5.48 9.02
N SER A 169 32.41 6.09 9.96
CA SER A 169 32.91 7.00 10.98
C SER A 169 32.21 6.73 12.32
N ASP A 170 32.68 7.38 13.38
CA ASP A 170 31.96 7.48 14.65
C ASP A 170 31.24 8.84 14.79
N TRP A 171 30.31 8.91 15.75
CA TRP A 171 29.54 10.12 16.05
C TRP A 171 30.40 11.26 16.58
N ALA A 172 31.48 10.99 17.33
CA ALA A 172 32.33 12.04 17.89
C ALA A 172 33.02 12.84 16.78
N THR A 173 33.51 12.14 15.76
CA THR A 173 34.16 12.70 14.56
C THR A 173 33.16 13.49 13.73
N VAL A 174 31.96 12.93 13.49
CA VAL A 174 30.89 13.64 12.77
C VAL A 174 30.44 14.88 13.52
N ASP A 175 30.20 14.79 14.83
CA ASP A 175 29.78 15.91 15.67
C ASP A 175 30.83 17.03 15.67
N ALA A 176 32.12 16.69 15.80
CA ALA A 176 33.21 17.66 15.75
C ALA A 176 33.26 18.40 14.40
N LYS A 177 33.14 17.66 13.29
CA LYS A 177 33.14 18.22 11.93
C LYS A 177 31.95 19.17 11.71
N VAL A 178 30.75 18.74 12.11
CA VAL A 178 29.53 19.55 11.96
C VAL A 178 29.60 20.80 12.85
N LYS A 179 30.02 20.68 14.12
CA LYS A 179 30.18 21.82 15.05
C LYS A 179 31.19 22.84 14.54
N ALA A 180 32.31 22.38 13.99
CA ALA A 180 33.31 23.26 13.38
C ALA A 180 32.73 24.04 12.20
N ALA A 181 32.00 23.37 11.30
CA ALA A 181 31.37 24.00 10.15
C ALA A 181 30.28 25.01 10.56
N LEU A 182 29.46 24.67 11.56
CA LEU A 182 28.44 25.57 12.13
C LEU A 182 29.09 26.82 12.73
N SER A 183 30.18 26.65 13.48
CA SER A 183 30.92 27.76 14.10
C SER A 183 31.56 28.69 13.06
N ALA A 184 32.03 28.14 11.94
CA ALA A 184 32.62 28.90 10.83
C ALA A 184 31.57 29.62 9.97
N ASN A 185 30.30 29.18 10.00
CA ASN A 185 29.23 29.65 9.12
C ASN A 185 28.00 30.18 9.88
N LYS A 186 28.20 30.88 11.00
CA LYS A 186 27.11 31.42 11.83
C LYS A 186 26.08 32.20 11.01
N GLY A 187 24.80 31.94 11.25
CA GLY A 187 23.68 32.60 10.56
C GLY A 187 23.41 32.12 9.13
N LYS A 188 24.23 31.19 8.59
CA LYS A 188 24.07 30.63 7.25
C LYS A 188 23.66 29.14 7.28
N THR A 189 22.97 28.72 8.32
CA THR A 189 22.46 27.34 8.45
C THR A 189 21.12 27.20 7.76
N VAL A 190 20.94 26.14 6.96
CA VAL A 190 19.66 25.80 6.35
C VAL A 190 19.32 24.35 6.71
N VAL A 191 18.09 24.14 7.18
CA VAL A 191 17.54 22.81 7.44
C VAL A 191 16.45 22.55 6.42
N VAL A 192 16.57 21.45 5.68
CA VAL A 192 15.56 20.97 4.72
C VAL A 192 14.96 19.69 5.26
N THR A 193 13.63 19.65 5.35
CA THR A 193 12.89 18.47 5.77
C THR A 193 11.79 18.15 4.77
N LYS A 194 11.28 16.92 4.84
CA LYS A 194 9.94 16.63 4.34
C LYS A 194 8.88 17.49 5.05
N PRO A 195 7.62 17.52 4.57
CA PRO A 195 6.51 18.05 5.34
C PRO A 195 6.49 17.47 6.76
N LEU A 196 6.33 18.35 7.75
CA LEU A 196 6.34 17.95 9.16
C LEU A 196 4.95 18.11 9.78
N ASP A 197 4.51 17.09 10.49
CA ASP A 197 3.30 17.04 11.32
C ASP A 197 3.59 17.10 12.82
N SER A 198 4.85 16.89 13.23
CA SER A 198 5.29 16.91 14.63
C SER A 198 5.45 18.34 15.19
N PRO A 199 4.65 18.75 16.20
CA PRO A 199 4.86 20.04 16.85
C PRO A 199 6.18 20.11 17.64
N SER A 200 6.62 19.02 18.28
CA SER A 200 7.89 19.01 19.01
C SER A 200 9.10 19.11 18.07
N THR A 201 9.05 18.45 16.90
CA THR A 201 10.11 18.54 15.88
C THR A 201 10.22 19.95 15.31
N LYS A 202 9.09 20.60 15.01
CA LYS A 202 9.09 22.01 14.57
C LYS A 202 9.69 22.94 15.63
N SER A 203 9.39 22.70 16.91
CA SER A 203 9.97 23.48 18.01
C SER A 203 11.48 23.34 18.07
N ILE A 204 12.00 22.10 18.04
CA ILE A 204 13.43 21.85 18.22
C ILE A 204 14.28 22.33 17.04
N ILE A 205 13.74 22.32 15.81
CA ILE A 205 14.41 22.97 14.66
C ILE A 205 14.58 24.47 14.93
N GLY A 206 13.55 25.13 15.47
CA GLY A 206 13.62 26.54 15.85
C GLY A 206 14.64 26.82 16.95
N ASP A 207 14.70 25.96 17.98
CA ASP A 207 15.70 26.04 19.05
C ASP A 207 17.12 25.82 18.52
N PHE A 208 17.31 24.83 17.65
CA PHE A 208 18.57 24.55 16.99
C PHE A 208 19.07 25.74 16.18
N LEU A 209 18.22 26.31 15.31
CA LEU A 209 18.58 27.48 14.50
C LEU A 209 18.96 28.69 15.37
N ARG A 210 18.29 28.90 16.51
CA ARG A 210 18.69 29.95 17.48
C ARG A 210 20.06 29.66 18.11
N ALA A 211 20.29 28.42 18.54
CA ALA A 211 21.53 28.01 19.20
C ALA A 211 22.77 28.16 18.29
N VAL A 212 22.62 27.89 16.99
CA VAL A 212 23.74 27.99 16.02
C VAL A 212 23.92 29.37 15.38
N GLY A 213 23.21 30.40 15.89
CA GLY A 213 23.38 31.80 15.46
C GLY A 213 22.47 32.25 14.32
N GLY A 214 21.39 31.53 14.03
CA GLY A 214 20.38 31.86 13.03
C GLY A 214 20.43 30.95 11.79
N GLY A 215 19.38 31.04 10.96
CA GLY A 215 19.26 30.25 9.74
C GLY A 215 17.82 30.14 9.24
N LYS A 216 17.57 29.19 8.35
CA LYS A 216 16.24 28.94 7.75
C LYS A 216 15.86 27.47 7.82
N HIS A 217 14.55 27.23 7.87
CA HIS A 217 13.96 25.91 7.72
C HIS A 217 13.06 25.90 6.49
N TYR A 218 13.30 24.96 5.59
CA TYR A 218 12.47 24.69 4.44
C TYR A 218 11.84 23.31 4.57
N GLU A 219 10.51 23.27 4.61
CA GLU A 219 9.78 22.05 4.30
C GLU A 219 9.71 21.95 2.76
N ILE A 220 10.06 20.80 2.18
CA ILE A 220 10.02 20.54 0.73
C ILE A 220 9.37 19.18 0.48
N SER A 221 8.40 19.16 -0.43
CA SER A 221 7.86 17.97 -1.07
C SER A 221 7.74 18.23 -2.57
N LEU A 222 8.10 17.23 -3.37
CA LEU A 222 8.10 17.35 -4.83
C LEU A 222 6.82 16.81 -5.45
N THR A 223 6.11 15.93 -4.77
CA THR A 223 4.88 15.27 -5.27
C THR A 223 3.62 15.60 -4.48
N SER A 224 3.70 16.56 -3.54
CA SER A 224 2.60 16.92 -2.64
C SER A 224 1.39 17.48 -3.38
N ALA A 225 0.23 16.86 -3.17
CA ALA A 225 -1.06 17.40 -3.60
C ALA A 225 -1.57 18.48 -2.64
N GLU A 226 -1.12 18.46 -1.38
CA GLU A 226 -1.53 19.33 -0.29
C GLU A 226 -1.27 20.81 -0.61
N GLU A 227 -0.12 21.13 -1.22
CA GLU A 227 0.27 22.51 -1.57
C GLU A 227 -0.74 23.17 -2.50
N VAL A 228 -1.19 22.46 -3.55
CA VAL A 228 -2.14 23.00 -4.51
C VAL A 228 -3.49 23.22 -3.84
N VAL A 229 -3.93 22.30 -2.97
CA VAL A 229 -5.16 22.43 -2.19
C VAL A 229 -5.08 23.67 -1.27
N SER A 230 -3.97 23.87 -0.57
CA SER A 230 -3.82 25.00 0.36
C SER A 230 -3.77 26.35 -0.37
N LYS A 231 -3.07 26.44 -1.52
CA LYS A 231 -3.07 27.61 -2.41
C LYS A 231 -4.47 27.92 -2.96
N GLY A 232 -5.19 26.90 -3.42
CA GLY A 232 -6.58 27.04 -3.88
C GLY A 232 -7.52 27.54 -2.78
N GLN A 233 -7.38 27.02 -1.55
CA GLN A 233 -8.15 27.48 -0.38
C GLN A 233 -7.83 28.93 0.00
N ALA A 234 -6.56 29.33 -0.09
CA ALA A 234 -6.15 30.72 0.12
C ALA A 234 -6.78 31.67 -0.91
N ALA A 235 -6.76 31.31 -2.19
CA ALA A 235 -7.37 32.10 -3.26
C ALA A 235 -8.89 32.17 -3.12
N SER A 236 -9.55 31.03 -2.86
CA SER A 236 -11.01 30.92 -2.77
C SER A 236 -11.61 31.54 -1.50
N TYR A 237 -10.89 31.56 -0.38
CA TYR A 237 -11.48 31.92 0.91
C TYR A 237 -10.57 32.78 1.81
N GLY A 238 -9.47 33.32 1.27
CA GLY A 238 -8.56 34.27 1.94
C GLY A 238 -7.61 33.66 2.97
N LYS A 239 -7.59 32.34 3.16
CA LYS A 239 -6.70 31.67 4.11
C LYS A 239 -6.27 30.30 3.62
N ALA A 240 -4.96 30.05 3.62
CA ALA A 240 -4.37 28.75 3.37
C ALA A 240 -4.76 27.77 4.49
N LEU A 241 -5.39 26.67 4.10
CA LEU A 241 -5.68 25.50 4.93
C LEU A 241 -5.98 24.33 4.02
N ILE A 242 -5.88 23.10 4.53
CA ILE A 242 -6.41 21.92 3.85
C ILE A 242 -7.61 21.40 4.65
N PRO A 243 -8.83 21.44 4.09
CA PRO A 243 -10.01 21.00 4.81
C PRO A 243 -9.98 19.48 4.98
N ASN A 244 -10.71 18.97 5.97
CA ASN A 244 -10.98 17.54 6.06
C ASN A 244 -12.20 17.19 5.20
N TYR A 245 -12.11 16.12 4.41
CA TYR A 245 -13.15 15.73 3.47
C TYR A 245 -13.96 14.56 4.01
N ARG A 246 -15.27 14.76 4.20
CA ARG A 246 -16.15 13.80 4.89
C ARG A 246 -16.90 12.92 3.91
N PHE A 247 -16.20 11.89 3.41
CA PHE A 247 -16.76 10.88 2.51
C PHE A 247 -17.89 10.07 3.15
N ASP A 248 -17.92 9.96 4.47
CA ASP A 248 -18.98 9.30 5.24
C ASP A 248 -20.30 10.07 5.26
N LEU A 249 -20.28 11.35 4.87
CA LEU A 249 -21.46 12.22 4.78
C LEU A 249 -21.92 12.45 3.33
N ALA A 250 -21.18 11.94 2.34
CA ALA A 250 -21.47 12.14 0.92
C ALA A 250 -22.33 11.00 0.35
N ASN A 251 -23.46 11.37 -0.25
CA ASN A 251 -24.31 10.51 -1.07
C ASN A 251 -23.81 10.44 -2.52
N VAL A 252 -23.26 11.55 -3.02
CA VAL A 252 -22.73 11.66 -4.38
C VAL A 252 -21.32 12.24 -4.31
N ILE A 253 -20.36 11.57 -4.93
CA ILE A 253 -18.96 12.00 -4.97
C ILE A 253 -18.54 12.17 -6.42
N LEU A 254 -17.93 13.30 -6.75
CA LEU A 254 -17.17 13.51 -7.99
C LEU A 254 -15.69 13.71 -7.64
N SER A 255 -14.82 12.82 -8.10
CA SER A 255 -13.37 13.01 -8.03
C SER A 255 -12.80 13.36 -9.39
N ILE A 256 -12.00 14.42 -9.49
CA ILE A 256 -11.29 14.83 -10.72
C ILE A 256 -9.79 14.60 -10.52
N ASP A 257 -9.25 13.56 -11.15
CA ASP A 257 -7.89 13.05 -10.97
C ASP A 257 -7.47 13.05 -9.49
N CYS A 258 -8.32 12.45 -8.65
CA CYS A 258 -8.10 12.38 -7.21
C CYS A 258 -8.16 10.96 -6.69
N ASP A 259 -6.97 10.42 -6.39
CA ASP A 259 -6.78 9.09 -5.83
C ASP A 259 -6.88 9.11 -4.29
N PHE A 260 -8.04 9.53 -3.77
CA PHE A 260 -8.27 9.73 -2.33
C PHE A 260 -8.15 8.46 -1.49
N MET A 261 -8.20 7.26 -2.09
CA MET A 261 -7.94 6.00 -1.42
C MET A 261 -6.49 5.55 -1.56
N GLY A 262 -5.73 6.06 -2.53
CA GLY A 262 -4.35 5.68 -2.80
C GLY A 262 -3.36 6.53 -2.02
N ASN A 263 -3.00 7.69 -2.58
CA ASN A 263 -1.89 8.53 -2.09
C ASN A 263 -2.29 9.99 -1.81
N TRP A 264 -3.59 10.31 -1.74
CA TRP A 264 -4.04 11.71 -1.53
C TRP A 264 -4.48 12.01 -0.09
N LEU A 265 -3.77 12.94 0.55
CA LEU A 265 -3.97 13.50 1.90
C LEU A 265 -4.03 12.48 3.06
N SER A 266 -5.10 11.69 3.16
CA SER A 266 -5.32 10.76 4.28
C SER A 266 -6.06 9.50 3.78
N PRO A 267 -5.37 8.63 3.04
CA PRO A 267 -5.99 7.51 2.32
C PRO A 267 -6.77 6.54 3.20
N GLU A 268 -6.24 6.18 4.37
CA GLU A 268 -6.89 5.25 5.31
C GLU A 268 -8.20 5.83 5.86
N GLU A 269 -8.19 7.11 6.25
CA GLU A 269 -9.38 7.82 6.75
C GLU A 269 -10.45 7.88 5.65
N HIS A 270 -10.06 8.24 4.43
CA HIS A 270 -10.99 8.34 3.30
C HIS A 270 -11.55 6.99 2.87
N GLN A 271 -10.75 5.91 2.85
CA GLN A 271 -11.23 4.56 2.56
C GLN A 271 -12.27 4.10 3.59
N LYS A 272 -12.01 4.36 4.88
CA LYS A 272 -12.94 4.02 5.96
C LYS A 272 -14.24 4.82 5.83
N ASP A 273 -14.14 6.12 5.56
CA ASP A 273 -15.30 6.99 5.45
C ASP A 273 -16.14 6.68 4.18
N PHE A 274 -15.48 6.38 3.05
CA PHE A 274 -16.14 5.94 1.81
C PHE A 274 -16.86 4.59 1.98
N SER A 275 -16.20 3.60 2.58
CA SER A 275 -16.76 2.25 2.75
C SER A 275 -17.95 2.21 3.71
N LYS A 276 -18.04 3.09 4.71
CA LYS A 276 -19.24 3.25 5.57
C LYS A 276 -20.51 3.47 4.75
N ARG A 277 -20.42 4.18 3.62
CA ARG A 277 -21.56 4.43 2.71
C ARG A 277 -21.77 3.31 1.69
N ARG A 278 -20.93 2.28 1.64
CA ARG A 278 -21.10 1.07 0.82
C ARG A 278 -21.35 -0.20 1.63
N ASN A 279 -21.33 -0.10 2.96
CA ASN A 279 -21.56 -1.21 3.87
C ASN A 279 -23.06 -1.51 4.02
N LEU A 280 -23.52 -2.59 3.38
CA LEU A 280 -24.91 -3.05 3.44
C LEU A 280 -25.14 -4.15 4.49
N ARG A 281 -24.13 -4.50 5.30
CA ARG A 281 -24.20 -5.60 6.29
C ARG A 281 -25.25 -5.38 7.38
N ASN A 282 -25.55 -4.11 7.68
CA ASN A 282 -26.55 -3.73 8.69
C ASN A 282 -27.95 -3.50 8.10
N GLY A 283 -28.23 -4.03 6.90
CA GLY A 283 -29.52 -3.86 6.23
C GLY A 283 -29.75 -2.47 5.63
N ALA A 284 -28.69 -1.70 5.43
CA ALA A 284 -28.76 -0.43 4.70
C ALA A 284 -29.35 -0.66 3.29
N LYS A 285 -30.09 0.33 2.78
CA LYS A 285 -30.84 0.26 1.51
C LYS A 285 -30.28 1.17 0.41
N ASP A 286 -29.21 1.88 0.71
CA ASP A 286 -28.60 2.86 -0.17
C ASP A 286 -27.08 2.70 -0.14
N VAL A 287 -26.45 2.99 -1.27
CA VAL A 287 -25.00 3.20 -1.38
C VAL A 287 -24.72 4.60 -1.92
N ASN A 288 -23.50 5.10 -1.72
CA ASN A 288 -23.10 6.33 -2.41
C ASN A 288 -22.98 6.10 -3.93
N LEU A 289 -23.31 7.13 -4.70
CA LEU A 289 -22.97 7.22 -6.12
C LEU A 289 -21.60 7.85 -6.25
N TYR A 290 -20.65 7.15 -6.85
CA TYR A 290 -19.30 7.65 -7.05
C TYR A 290 -18.97 7.81 -8.55
N ILE A 291 -18.61 9.04 -8.94
CA ILE A 291 -18.15 9.39 -10.29
C ILE A 291 -16.65 9.71 -10.22
N ALA A 292 -15.85 9.02 -11.03
CA ALA A 292 -14.42 9.27 -11.14
C ALA A 292 -14.08 9.81 -12.54
N ALA A 293 -13.66 11.06 -12.60
CA ALA A 293 -13.02 11.59 -13.80
C ALA A 293 -11.52 11.47 -13.67
N GLU A 294 -10.88 10.66 -14.51
CA GLU A 294 -9.46 10.33 -14.37
C GLU A 294 -8.76 10.27 -15.71
N SER A 295 -7.52 10.74 -15.73
CA SER A 295 -6.61 10.59 -16.85
C SER A 295 -5.96 9.21 -16.88
N ILE A 296 -5.55 8.72 -15.71
CA ILE A 296 -4.97 7.39 -15.51
C ILE A 296 -5.88 6.60 -14.55
N PRO A 297 -6.27 5.35 -14.87
CA PRO A 297 -7.05 4.53 -13.96
C PRO A 297 -6.31 4.29 -12.64
N THR A 298 -6.97 4.60 -11.54
CA THR A 298 -6.42 4.46 -10.19
C THR A 298 -7.14 3.38 -9.39
N MET A 299 -6.62 3.07 -8.19
CA MET A 299 -7.33 2.23 -7.23
C MET A 299 -8.66 2.88 -6.81
N THR A 300 -8.67 4.19 -6.58
CA THR A 300 -9.91 4.92 -6.26
C THR A 300 -10.93 4.78 -7.39
N GLY A 301 -10.60 5.18 -8.62
CA GLY A 301 -11.54 5.17 -9.74
C GLY A 301 -12.01 3.77 -10.15
N SER A 302 -11.27 2.71 -9.83
CA SER A 302 -11.73 1.32 -10.03
C SER A 302 -12.98 0.96 -9.19
N ASN A 303 -13.27 1.76 -8.15
CA ASN A 303 -14.46 1.64 -7.30
C ASN A 303 -15.61 2.57 -7.72
N ALA A 304 -15.44 3.37 -8.79
CA ALA A 304 -16.46 4.28 -9.27
C ALA A 304 -17.65 3.54 -9.87
N ASP A 305 -18.84 4.14 -9.75
CA ASP A 305 -20.07 3.71 -10.42
C ASP A 305 -20.12 4.23 -11.88
N LEU A 306 -19.56 5.42 -12.14
CA LEU A 306 -19.31 5.99 -13.47
C LEU A 306 -17.85 6.47 -13.59
N ARG A 307 -17.18 6.17 -14.71
CA ARG A 307 -15.84 6.69 -15.01
C ARG A 307 -15.86 7.61 -16.22
N LEU A 308 -15.22 8.78 -16.10
CA LEU A 308 -15.05 9.76 -17.18
C LEU A 308 -13.58 9.83 -17.57
N PRO A 309 -13.16 9.15 -18.65
CA PRO A 309 -11.76 9.16 -19.09
C PRO A 309 -11.43 10.51 -19.72
N ILE A 310 -10.55 11.28 -19.10
CA ILE A 310 -10.13 12.61 -19.58
C ILE A 310 -8.66 12.60 -20.00
N ARG A 311 -8.21 13.64 -20.71
CA ARG A 311 -6.78 13.83 -20.98
C ARG A 311 -6.08 14.47 -19.77
N PRO A 312 -4.81 14.13 -19.51
CA PRO A 312 -3.96 14.96 -18.65
C PRO A 312 -3.99 16.43 -19.13
N GLY A 313 -4.39 17.36 -18.27
CA GLY A 313 -4.58 18.78 -18.60
C GLY A 313 -6.03 19.22 -18.76
N ASP A 314 -6.97 18.31 -19.02
CA ASP A 314 -8.39 18.65 -19.22
C ASP A 314 -9.21 18.78 -17.92
N GLN A 315 -8.57 18.68 -16.75
CA GLN A 315 -9.27 18.67 -15.46
C GLN A 315 -10.06 19.97 -15.22
N THR A 316 -9.48 21.13 -15.53
CA THR A 316 -10.16 22.44 -15.43
C THR A 316 -11.32 22.54 -16.41
N LYS A 317 -11.14 22.05 -17.64
CA LYS A 317 -12.18 21.99 -18.68
C LYS A 317 -13.37 21.14 -18.23
N LEU A 318 -13.13 19.99 -17.59
CA LEU A 318 -14.18 19.18 -17.01
C LEU A 318 -14.91 19.92 -15.88
N ALA A 319 -14.18 20.58 -14.97
CA ALA A 319 -14.79 21.36 -13.91
C ALA A 319 -15.70 22.49 -14.47
N LEU A 320 -15.27 23.16 -15.53
CA LEU A 320 -16.10 24.14 -16.26
C LEU A 320 -17.33 23.49 -16.90
N ALA A 321 -17.20 22.30 -17.49
CA ALA A 321 -18.33 21.56 -18.05
C ALA A 321 -19.39 21.22 -16.99
N ILE A 322 -18.95 20.85 -15.79
CA ILE A 322 -19.82 20.59 -14.64
C ILE A 322 -20.48 21.88 -14.15
N ILE A 323 -19.75 23.00 -14.08
CA ILE A 323 -20.32 24.31 -13.71
C ILE A 323 -21.43 24.73 -14.69
N ALA A 324 -21.18 24.64 -16.00
CA ALA A 324 -22.17 24.94 -17.03
C ALA A 324 -23.40 24.01 -16.92
N ALA A 325 -23.18 22.73 -16.63
CA ALA A 325 -24.27 21.78 -16.42
C ALA A 325 -25.06 22.07 -15.12
N LEU A 326 -24.42 22.54 -14.05
CA LEU A 326 -25.07 22.97 -12.81
C LEU A 326 -25.89 24.26 -12.99
N GLU A 327 -25.41 25.22 -13.79
CA GLU A 327 -26.20 26.40 -14.17
C GLU A 327 -27.53 25.97 -14.81
N ALA A 328 -27.47 25.01 -15.74
CA ALA A 328 -28.65 24.44 -16.38
C ALA A 328 -29.59 23.67 -15.41
N GLN A 329 -29.11 23.23 -14.23
CA GLN A 329 -29.93 22.63 -13.18
C GLN A 329 -30.54 23.67 -12.22
N GLY A 330 -30.18 24.95 -12.36
CA GLY A 330 -30.71 26.04 -11.54
C GLY A 330 -29.71 26.68 -10.56
N ALA A 331 -28.40 26.44 -10.71
CA ALA A 331 -27.37 27.16 -9.96
C ALA A 331 -27.21 28.60 -10.48
N SER A 332 -28.13 29.49 -10.06
CA SER A 332 -28.20 30.87 -10.57
C SER A 332 -26.98 31.71 -10.20
N GLU A 333 -26.23 31.34 -9.17
CA GLU A 333 -24.99 32.01 -8.75
C GLU A 333 -23.88 31.92 -9.81
N VAL A 334 -23.97 30.97 -10.76
CA VAL A 334 -23.03 30.86 -11.90
C VAL A 334 -23.14 32.08 -12.82
N LYS A 335 -24.34 32.68 -12.95
CA LYS A 335 -24.57 33.88 -13.79
C LYS A 335 -23.77 35.10 -13.35
N ALA A 336 -23.37 35.13 -12.09
CA ALA A 336 -22.53 36.19 -11.51
C ALA A 336 -21.03 35.86 -11.57
N SER A 337 -20.64 34.83 -12.34
CA SER A 337 -19.25 34.42 -12.55
C SER A 337 -18.81 34.63 -14.01
N PRO A 338 -17.50 34.58 -14.30
CA PRO A 338 -16.98 34.63 -15.67
C PRO A 338 -17.40 33.45 -16.57
N TYR A 339 -18.10 32.45 -16.02
CA TYR A 339 -18.48 31.21 -16.68
C TYR A 339 -19.97 31.14 -17.03
N ALA A 340 -20.67 32.28 -16.97
CA ALA A 340 -22.08 32.35 -17.32
C ALA A 340 -22.28 31.97 -18.79
N GLY A 341 -23.18 31.01 -19.05
CA GLY A 341 -23.39 30.49 -20.40
C GLY A 341 -24.69 29.71 -20.59
N SER A 342 -24.95 29.28 -21.83
CA SER A 342 -26.14 28.50 -22.18
C SER A 342 -25.85 27.00 -22.22
N GLY A 343 -26.90 26.18 -22.28
CA GLY A 343 -26.77 24.71 -22.41
C GLY A 343 -25.92 24.24 -23.61
N ALA A 344 -25.66 25.10 -24.61
CA ALA A 344 -24.75 24.86 -25.73
C ALA A 344 -23.27 24.71 -25.30
N GLU A 345 -22.88 25.29 -24.15
CA GLU A 345 -21.51 25.16 -23.65
C GLU A 345 -21.20 23.74 -23.14
N VAL A 346 -22.21 23.05 -22.59
CA VAL A 346 -22.06 21.66 -22.12
C VAL A 346 -21.73 20.73 -23.30
N ALA A 347 -22.44 20.87 -24.41
CA ALA A 347 -22.20 20.10 -25.63
C ALA A 347 -20.80 20.38 -26.21
N ARG A 348 -20.36 21.65 -26.22
CA ARG A 348 -19.01 22.03 -26.64
C ARG A 348 -17.95 21.35 -25.77
N PHE A 349 -18.05 21.47 -24.45
CA PHE A 349 -17.07 20.87 -23.54
C PHE A 349 -17.06 19.34 -23.64
N ALA A 350 -18.23 18.70 -23.73
CA ALA A 350 -18.35 17.25 -23.91
C ALA A 350 -17.60 16.78 -25.17
N SER A 351 -17.82 17.47 -26.30
CA SER A 351 -17.14 17.19 -27.56
C SER A 351 -15.63 17.42 -27.46
N GLU A 352 -15.18 18.51 -26.83
CA GLU A 352 -13.76 18.81 -26.65
C GLU A 352 -13.07 17.79 -25.76
N LEU A 353 -13.73 17.34 -24.68
CA LEU A 353 -13.22 16.36 -23.71
C LEU A 353 -13.22 14.93 -24.24
N GLY A 354 -14.03 14.63 -25.27
CA GLY A 354 -14.23 13.27 -25.75
C GLY A 354 -15.03 12.40 -24.76
N VAL A 355 -15.90 13.01 -23.96
CA VAL A 355 -16.78 12.32 -23.00
C VAL A 355 -18.25 12.59 -23.33
N SER A 356 -19.15 11.69 -22.93
CA SER A 356 -20.57 11.85 -23.17
C SER A 356 -21.17 13.10 -22.50
N GLU A 357 -21.90 13.89 -23.29
CA GLU A 357 -22.69 15.03 -22.77
C GLU A 357 -23.72 14.56 -21.74
N GLU A 358 -24.32 13.38 -21.95
CA GLU A 358 -25.27 12.77 -21.03
C GLU A 358 -24.60 12.49 -19.67
N SER A 359 -23.39 11.92 -19.68
CA SER A 359 -22.62 11.63 -18.46
C SER A 359 -22.34 12.91 -17.65
N ILE A 360 -21.98 14.01 -18.30
CA ILE A 360 -21.77 15.32 -17.65
C ILE A 360 -23.07 15.83 -17.03
N ARG A 361 -24.17 15.84 -17.80
CA ARG A 361 -25.48 16.33 -17.33
C ARG A 361 -26.02 15.50 -16.16
N LYS A 362 -25.90 14.17 -16.24
CA LYS A 362 -26.28 13.25 -15.17
C LYS A 362 -25.47 13.47 -13.91
N THR A 363 -24.15 13.65 -14.05
CA THR A 363 -23.26 13.97 -12.91
C THR A 363 -23.68 15.27 -12.23
N ALA A 364 -23.90 16.35 -12.98
CA ALA A 364 -24.35 17.62 -12.44
C ALA A 364 -25.73 17.52 -11.77
N LYS A 365 -26.68 16.80 -12.37
CA LYS A 365 -28.00 16.54 -11.78
C LYS A 365 -27.92 15.77 -10.46
N ALA A 366 -27.07 14.74 -10.39
CA ALA A 366 -26.89 13.93 -9.19
C ALA A 366 -26.30 14.77 -8.04
N LEU A 367 -25.27 15.58 -8.34
CA LEU A 367 -24.68 16.53 -7.40
C LEU A 367 -25.73 17.55 -6.92
N TRP A 368 -26.47 18.17 -7.84
CA TRP A 368 -27.48 19.19 -7.54
C TRP A 368 -28.66 18.65 -6.72
N SER A 369 -29.06 17.41 -6.95
CA SER A 369 -30.12 16.74 -6.18
C SER A 369 -29.67 16.38 -4.76
N ASN A 370 -28.36 16.35 -4.50
CA ASN A 370 -27.75 16.00 -3.22
C ASN A 370 -26.96 17.15 -2.58
N ARG A 371 -27.36 18.41 -2.82
CA ARG A 371 -26.72 19.59 -2.20
C ARG A 371 -26.56 19.46 -0.69
N GLY A 372 -25.37 19.78 -0.19
CA GLY A 372 -24.97 19.61 1.20
C GLY A 372 -24.75 18.17 1.67
N LYS A 373 -24.99 17.19 0.80
CA LYS A 373 -24.67 15.76 0.96
C LYS A 373 -23.91 15.24 -0.27
N SER A 374 -23.28 16.13 -1.01
CA SER A 374 -22.44 15.80 -2.16
C SER A 374 -21.01 16.19 -1.84
N LEU A 375 -20.04 15.72 -2.62
CA LEU A 375 -18.65 16.10 -2.44
C LEU A 375 -17.94 16.13 -3.78
N VAL A 376 -17.21 17.21 -4.06
CA VAL A 376 -16.32 17.31 -5.22
C VAL A 376 -14.89 17.47 -4.74
N VAL A 377 -13.98 16.64 -5.23
CA VAL A 377 -12.55 16.69 -4.87
C VAL A 377 -11.70 16.63 -6.12
N ALA A 378 -10.54 17.26 -6.08
CA ALA A 378 -9.51 17.14 -7.10
C ALA A 378 -8.12 17.14 -6.46
N GLY A 379 -7.14 16.54 -7.13
CA GLY A 379 -5.75 16.58 -6.70
C GLY A 379 -5.11 15.21 -6.62
N SER A 380 -3.86 15.13 -7.04
CA SER A 380 -2.94 13.99 -7.03
C SER A 380 -1.76 14.43 -7.90
N LEU A 381 -0.71 13.62 -8.03
CA LEU A 381 0.36 13.92 -8.99
C LEU A 381 -0.15 14.02 -10.43
N ALA A 382 -1.18 13.23 -10.79
CA ALA A 382 -1.79 13.25 -12.12
C ALA A 382 -2.65 14.52 -12.37
N ALA A 383 -3.06 15.23 -11.32
CA ALA A 383 -3.73 16.52 -11.41
C ALA A 383 -2.77 17.73 -11.32
N SER A 384 -1.48 17.50 -11.01
CA SER A 384 -0.44 18.53 -10.89
C SER A 384 -0.01 19.05 -12.28
N THR A 385 -0.92 19.82 -12.88
CA THR A 385 -0.77 20.54 -14.15
C THR A 385 -0.43 22.02 -13.89
N LYS A 386 -0.20 22.80 -14.96
CA LYS A 386 0.01 24.25 -14.86
C LYS A 386 -1.17 25.00 -14.25
N ASP A 387 -2.38 24.47 -14.42
CA ASP A 387 -3.62 25.09 -13.98
C ASP A 387 -4.17 24.43 -12.70
N ALA A 388 -3.35 23.68 -11.96
CA ALA A 388 -3.79 22.89 -10.81
C ALA A 388 -4.40 23.76 -9.69
N VAL A 389 -3.88 24.98 -9.47
CA VAL A 389 -4.46 25.92 -8.50
C VAL A 389 -5.83 26.42 -8.97
N ASP A 390 -5.98 26.72 -10.27
CA ASP A 390 -7.27 27.12 -10.85
C ASP A 390 -8.29 25.99 -10.75
N LEU A 391 -7.88 24.73 -10.96
CA LEU A 391 -8.72 23.56 -10.71
C LEU A 391 -9.23 23.51 -9.27
N GLN A 392 -8.38 23.76 -8.27
CA GLN A 392 -8.80 23.81 -6.86
C GLN A 392 -9.79 24.95 -6.60
N ILE A 393 -9.58 26.13 -7.22
CA ILE A 393 -10.53 27.25 -7.13
C ILE A 393 -11.90 26.86 -7.71
N LEU A 394 -11.93 26.19 -8.86
CA LEU A 394 -13.18 25.69 -9.47
C LEU A 394 -13.87 24.64 -8.61
N VAL A 395 -13.12 23.70 -8.03
CA VAL A 395 -13.67 22.66 -7.13
C VAL A 395 -14.24 23.29 -5.86
N ASN A 396 -13.56 24.27 -5.28
CA ASN A 396 -14.08 25.05 -4.16
C ASN A 396 -15.37 25.79 -4.55
N PHE A 397 -15.40 26.39 -5.74
CA PHE A 397 -16.60 27.04 -6.25
C PHE A 397 -17.76 26.06 -6.42
N ILE A 398 -17.53 24.88 -7.01
CA ILE A 398 -18.56 23.83 -7.16
C ILE A 398 -19.07 23.38 -5.78
N ASN A 399 -18.19 23.11 -4.82
CA ASN A 399 -18.61 22.76 -3.46
C ASN A 399 -19.40 23.88 -2.77
N ASN A 400 -19.04 25.14 -3.02
CA ASN A 400 -19.77 26.28 -2.52
C ASN A 400 -21.19 26.37 -3.12
N LEU A 401 -21.33 26.24 -4.45
CA LEU A 401 -22.62 26.18 -5.16
C LEU A 401 -23.51 25.04 -4.64
N LEU A 402 -22.89 23.91 -4.31
CA LEU A 402 -23.59 22.74 -3.79
C LEU A 402 -23.90 22.83 -2.29
N GLY A 403 -23.47 23.89 -1.59
CA GLY A 403 -23.68 24.08 -0.16
C GLY A 403 -22.98 23.01 0.70
N ASN A 404 -21.82 22.53 0.25
CA ASN A 404 -21.01 21.49 0.87
C ASN A 404 -20.05 22.04 1.95
N ASP A 405 -19.71 23.33 1.89
CA ASP A 405 -18.89 24.03 2.89
C ASP A 405 -19.50 23.94 4.29
N GLY A 406 -18.71 23.46 5.27
CA GLY A 406 -19.17 23.24 6.64
C GLY A 406 -20.01 21.97 6.83
N LYS A 407 -20.17 21.16 5.79
CA LYS A 407 -20.87 19.86 5.82
C LYS A 407 -19.93 18.73 5.38
N THR A 408 -19.83 18.47 4.08
CA THR A 408 -18.94 17.45 3.52
C THR A 408 -17.50 17.97 3.34
N VAL A 409 -17.31 19.29 3.30
CA VAL A 409 -16.00 19.95 3.37
C VAL A 409 -15.85 20.60 4.75
N ASP A 410 -15.06 19.99 5.63
CA ASP A 410 -14.88 20.41 7.02
C ASP A 410 -13.64 21.30 7.19
N HIS A 411 -13.89 22.60 7.34
CA HIS A 411 -12.86 23.62 7.58
C HIS A 411 -12.47 23.76 9.06
N SER A 412 -13.21 23.13 9.98
CA SER A 412 -13.02 23.28 11.43
C SER A 412 -11.90 22.41 11.98
N ASN A 413 -11.65 21.26 11.33
CA ASN A 413 -10.59 20.30 11.65
C ASN A 413 -9.62 20.15 10.48
N PRO A 414 -8.89 21.21 10.07
CA PRO A 414 -8.02 21.15 8.91
C PRO A 414 -6.80 20.24 9.15
N LYS A 415 -6.26 19.72 8.06
CA LYS A 415 -4.96 19.04 8.04
C LYS A 415 -3.83 20.07 8.23
N LYS A 416 -2.72 19.63 8.83
CA LYS A 416 -1.59 20.49 9.23
C LYS A 416 -0.39 20.45 8.28
N GLU A 417 -0.22 19.34 7.55
CA GLU A 417 0.73 19.26 6.45
C GLU A 417 0.23 20.12 5.27
N GLY A 418 1.12 20.52 4.36
CA GLY A 418 0.79 21.28 3.15
C GLY A 418 0.58 22.79 3.29
N LEU A 419 0.87 23.34 4.48
CA LEU A 419 0.75 24.79 4.72
C LEU A 419 1.98 25.59 4.28
N ALA A 420 3.12 24.93 4.08
CA ALA A 420 4.31 25.54 3.52
C ALA A 420 4.25 25.55 1.97
N ASP A 421 4.95 26.50 1.36
CA ASP A 421 5.06 26.60 -0.10
C ASP A 421 6.26 25.78 -0.59
N TYR A 422 6.04 24.49 -0.89
CA TYR A 422 7.15 23.56 -1.16
C TYR A 422 7.89 23.90 -2.46
N SER A 423 7.15 24.24 -3.51
CA SER A 423 7.73 24.64 -4.79
C SER A 423 8.58 25.91 -4.68
N ASP A 424 8.09 26.94 -3.99
CA ASP A 424 8.87 28.17 -3.78
C ASP A 424 10.04 27.97 -2.82
N ASN A 425 9.90 27.10 -1.81
CA ASN A 425 11.00 26.72 -0.93
C ASN A 425 12.12 26.03 -1.70
N LEU A 426 11.80 25.10 -2.61
CA LEU A 426 12.77 24.44 -3.48
C LEU A 426 13.51 25.45 -4.37
N ASN A 427 12.76 26.36 -5.01
CA ASN A 427 13.33 27.42 -5.85
C ASN A 427 14.24 28.37 -5.04
N SER A 428 13.80 28.74 -3.84
CA SER A 428 14.55 29.61 -2.92
C SER A 428 15.84 28.94 -2.47
N LEU A 429 15.79 27.67 -2.08
CA LEU A 429 16.97 26.87 -1.74
C LEU A 429 17.96 26.84 -2.90
N ALA A 430 17.48 26.57 -4.12
CA ALA A 430 18.33 26.53 -5.30
C ALA A 430 19.00 27.89 -5.59
N ALA A 431 18.27 28.99 -5.44
CA ALA A 431 18.80 30.34 -5.60
C ALA A 431 19.85 30.70 -4.53
N GLU A 432 19.62 30.29 -3.28
CA GLU A 432 20.54 30.56 -2.17
C GLU A 432 21.82 29.75 -2.25
N LEU A 433 21.75 28.50 -2.72
CA LEU A 433 22.91 27.67 -3.02
C LEU A 433 23.74 28.29 -4.16
N LYS A 434 23.11 28.66 -5.28
CA LYS A 434 23.81 29.37 -6.39
C LYS A 434 24.46 30.68 -5.95
N GLY A 435 23.82 31.38 -5.02
CA GLY A 435 24.35 32.62 -4.45
C GLY A 435 25.39 32.43 -3.35
N THR A 436 25.80 31.19 -3.02
CA THR A 436 26.73 30.85 -1.92
C THR A 436 26.28 31.41 -0.56
N LYS A 437 24.97 31.54 -0.36
CA LYS A 437 24.37 32.08 0.88
C LYS A 437 24.19 31.01 1.96
N VAL A 438 24.28 29.74 1.58
CA VAL A 438 24.15 28.59 2.48
C VAL A 438 25.54 28.11 2.90
N GLY A 439 25.81 28.10 4.21
CA GLY A 439 27.06 27.61 4.77
C GLY A 439 26.95 26.14 5.16
N VAL A 440 26.02 25.80 6.05
CA VAL A 440 25.75 24.41 6.44
C VAL A 440 24.31 24.04 6.06
N LEU A 441 24.16 22.97 5.30
CA LEU A 441 22.88 22.45 4.82
C LEU A 441 22.60 21.10 5.46
N PHE A 442 21.51 20.99 6.23
CA PHE A 442 20.98 19.72 6.70
C PHE A 442 19.85 19.27 5.77
N VAL A 443 19.88 18.02 5.31
CA VAL A 443 18.81 17.44 4.47
C VAL A 443 18.28 16.19 5.16
N ASN A 444 17.08 16.24 5.69
CA ASN A 444 16.45 15.15 6.43
C ASN A 444 15.26 14.56 5.66
N ASP A 445 15.35 13.27 5.32
CA ASP A 445 14.27 12.51 4.67
C ASP A 445 13.74 13.19 3.37
N VAL A 446 14.62 13.80 2.59
CA VAL A 446 14.34 14.38 1.26
C VAL A 446 15.43 13.96 0.28
N ASN A 447 15.05 13.35 -0.84
CA ASN A 447 16.00 12.86 -1.85
C ASN A 447 15.99 13.75 -3.11
N LEU A 448 16.55 14.96 -2.97
CA LEU A 448 16.57 15.99 -4.02
C LEU A 448 17.27 15.51 -5.29
N VAL A 449 18.38 14.79 -5.18
CA VAL A 449 19.13 14.31 -6.37
C VAL A 449 18.30 13.35 -7.22
N TYR A 450 17.49 12.50 -6.58
CA TYR A 450 16.63 11.56 -7.29
C TYR A 450 15.36 12.22 -7.85
N GLN A 451 14.66 13.02 -7.04
CA GLN A 451 13.34 13.55 -7.38
C GLN A 451 13.39 14.86 -8.16
N ALA A 452 14.34 15.76 -7.84
CA ALA A 452 14.43 17.09 -8.45
C ALA A 452 15.44 17.18 -9.60
N GLY A 453 16.27 16.15 -9.81
CA GLY A 453 17.19 16.03 -10.95
C GLY A 453 18.67 15.92 -10.57
N GLU A 454 19.48 15.36 -11.47
CA GLU A 454 20.91 15.11 -11.21
C GLU A 454 21.73 16.39 -11.02
N GLU A 455 21.26 17.54 -11.53
CA GLU A 455 21.90 18.84 -11.33
C GLU A 455 22.04 19.20 -9.85
N TRP A 456 21.20 18.63 -8.99
CA TRP A 456 21.28 18.85 -7.55
C TRP A 456 22.56 18.29 -6.94
N LYS A 457 23.23 17.30 -7.56
CA LYS A 457 24.55 16.82 -7.10
C LYS A 457 25.53 17.99 -7.00
N ASN A 458 25.65 18.78 -8.06
CA ASN A 458 26.57 19.91 -8.11
C ASN A 458 26.06 21.12 -7.31
N LEU A 459 24.75 21.30 -7.24
CA LEU A 459 24.13 22.41 -6.53
C LEU A 459 24.30 22.29 -5.01
N LEU A 460 24.20 21.08 -4.46
CA LEU A 460 24.42 20.81 -3.03
C LEU A 460 25.85 21.17 -2.60
N HIS A 461 26.84 20.91 -3.45
CA HIS A 461 28.25 21.25 -3.19
C HIS A 461 28.56 22.76 -3.15
N GLN A 462 27.58 23.64 -3.41
CA GLN A 462 27.73 25.08 -3.19
C GLN A 462 27.66 25.46 -1.71
N ALA A 463 27.10 24.59 -0.85
CA ALA A 463 27.20 24.74 0.60
C ALA A 463 28.59 24.29 1.09
N ALA A 464 29.11 24.93 2.15
CA ALA A 464 30.40 24.56 2.72
C ALA A 464 30.38 23.17 3.39
N LEU A 465 29.23 22.77 3.94
CA LEU A 465 28.99 21.41 4.44
C LEU A 465 27.54 21.00 4.22
N VAL A 466 27.32 19.85 3.60
CA VAL A 466 26.02 19.19 3.47
C VAL A 466 25.98 17.97 4.38
N VAL A 467 25.03 17.94 5.30
CA VAL A 467 24.77 16.84 6.23
C VAL A 467 23.45 16.20 5.83
N SER A 468 23.52 15.00 5.26
CA SER A 468 22.35 14.18 4.99
C SER A 468 21.97 13.38 6.23
N LEU A 469 20.70 13.48 6.65
CA LEU A 469 20.09 12.64 7.68
C LEU A 469 19.13 11.67 7.00
N SER A 470 19.64 10.48 6.72
CA SER A 470 18.94 9.40 6.02
C SER A 470 19.26 8.06 6.68
N ASP A 471 18.41 7.06 6.47
CA ASP A 471 18.62 5.71 7.02
C ASP A 471 19.68 4.92 6.25
N ARG A 472 20.07 5.42 5.06
CA ARG A 472 21.02 4.79 4.14
C ARG A 472 21.77 5.83 3.31
N ALA A 473 22.77 5.38 2.58
CA ALA A 473 23.50 6.21 1.62
C ALA A 473 22.73 6.32 0.29
N ASP A 474 21.60 7.04 0.30
CA ASP A 474 20.80 7.35 -0.89
C ASP A 474 21.49 8.33 -1.85
N GLU A 475 20.88 8.63 -3.00
CA GLU A 475 21.44 9.50 -4.04
C GLU A 475 21.82 10.89 -3.52
N THR A 476 21.07 11.43 -2.55
CA THR A 476 21.35 12.73 -1.94
C THR A 476 22.43 12.61 -0.85
N ALA A 477 22.41 11.55 -0.07
CA ALA A 477 23.48 11.24 0.89
C ALA A 477 24.82 11.04 0.17
N LEU A 478 24.87 10.33 -0.95
CA LEU A 478 26.09 10.14 -1.73
C LEU A 478 26.59 11.44 -2.38
N ALA A 479 25.73 12.43 -2.60
CA ALA A 479 26.11 13.77 -3.06
C ALA A 479 26.43 14.74 -1.91
N SER A 480 26.31 14.30 -0.66
CA SER A 480 26.56 15.13 0.53
C SER A 480 28.02 15.02 1.00
N ASN A 481 28.35 15.64 2.14
CA ASN A 481 29.66 15.50 2.77
C ASN A 481 29.65 14.55 3.97
N VAL A 482 28.49 14.40 4.61
CA VAL A 482 28.30 13.62 5.83
C VAL A 482 26.95 12.92 5.73
N LEU A 483 26.95 11.61 5.96
CA LEU A 483 25.76 10.84 6.27
C LEU A 483 25.66 10.69 7.80
N ALA A 484 24.78 11.46 8.41
CA ALA A 484 24.39 11.29 9.81
C ALA A 484 23.22 10.30 9.86
N THR A 485 23.52 9.03 10.14
CA THR A 485 22.53 7.95 10.02
C THR A 485 21.39 8.09 11.01
N THR A 486 20.17 8.14 10.47
CA THR A 486 18.95 8.34 11.27
C THR A 486 18.29 7.03 11.70
N THR A 487 17.47 7.12 12.75
CA THR A 487 16.69 6.00 13.31
C THR A 487 15.40 5.77 12.53
N HIS A 488 14.92 4.53 12.53
CA HIS A 488 13.55 4.21 12.13
C HIS A 488 12.55 4.71 13.20
N PHE A 489 11.29 4.99 12.84
CA PHE A 489 10.29 5.52 13.79
C PHE A 489 10.01 4.60 15.00
N LEU A 490 10.25 3.29 14.84
CA LEU A 490 10.14 2.30 15.92
C LEU A 490 11.33 2.32 16.91
N GLU A 491 12.36 3.14 16.64
CA GLU A 491 13.58 3.26 17.44
C GLU A 491 13.71 4.64 18.11
N SER A 492 12.81 5.59 17.80
CA SER A 492 12.86 6.95 18.35
C SER A 492 11.52 7.45 18.89
N TRP A 493 11.61 8.38 19.83
CA TRP A 493 10.47 9.11 20.38
C TRP A 493 10.05 10.24 19.44
N GLY A 494 8.77 10.59 19.48
CA GLY A 494 8.24 11.73 18.73
C GLY A 494 6.76 11.97 19.00
N ASP A 495 6.18 12.90 18.25
CA ASP A 495 4.76 13.19 18.26
C ASP A 495 4.25 13.62 16.88
N SER A 496 2.94 13.66 16.68
CA SER A 496 2.30 14.02 15.42
C SER A 496 0.98 14.76 15.67
N GLU A 497 0.69 15.77 14.85
CA GLU A 497 -0.60 16.46 14.77
C GLU A 497 -1.04 16.59 13.30
N VAL A 498 -1.39 15.47 12.62
CA VAL A 498 -1.82 15.55 11.21
C VAL A 498 -3.14 16.31 11.03
N THR A 499 -4.09 16.12 11.94
CA THR A 499 -5.37 16.86 11.93
C THR A 499 -5.41 17.76 13.15
N LYS A 500 -5.75 19.03 12.96
CA LYS A 500 -5.77 20.02 14.05
C LYS A 500 -6.52 19.48 15.28
N GLY A 501 -5.83 19.42 16.42
CA GLY A 501 -6.39 18.96 17.69
C GLY A 501 -6.40 17.44 17.92
N ILE A 502 -6.00 16.64 16.94
CA ILE A 502 -5.75 15.20 17.10
C ILE A 502 -4.25 15.02 17.19
N PHE A 503 -3.76 14.77 18.41
CA PHE A 503 -2.36 14.54 18.65
C PHE A 503 -2.09 13.07 18.93
N SER A 504 -0.94 12.60 18.48
CA SER A 504 -0.49 11.22 18.66
C SER A 504 0.97 11.19 19.10
N ILE A 505 1.34 10.17 19.89
CA ILE A 505 2.71 10.00 20.37
C ILE A 505 3.36 8.84 19.61
N GLN A 506 4.57 9.08 19.13
CA GLN A 506 5.43 8.05 18.57
C GLN A 506 6.24 7.43 19.72
N GLN A 507 5.89 6.19 20.05
CA GLN A 507 6.68 5.37 20.98
C GLN A 507 7.64 4.47 20.20
N PRO A 508 8.92 4.40 20.61
CA PRO A 508 9.80 3.35 20.14
C PRO A 508 9.34 2.01 20.73
N ALA A 509 9.43 0.95 19.93
CA ALA A 509 9.15 -0.42 20.37
C ALA A 509 10.41 -1.29 20.42
N ILE A 510 11.56 -0.74 20.03
CA ILE A 510 12.88 -1.36 20.18
C ILE A 510 13.93 -0.28 20.39
N ARG A 511 15.05 -0.63 21.01
CA ARG A 511 16.24 0.23 21.01
C ARG A 511 16.83 0.29 19.59
N PRO A 512 17.55 1.37 19.21
CA PRO A 512 18.22 1.43 17.92
C PRO A 512 19.03 0.16 17.63
N LEU A 513 18.78 -0.47 16.47
CA LEU A 513 19.47 -1.71 16.06
C LEU A 513 20.93 -1.47 15.69
N PHE A 514 21.21 -0.27 15.21
CA PHE A 514 22.52 0.17 14.72
C PHE A 514 23.00 1.39 15.48
N ASN A 515 24.21 1.85 15.17
CA ASN A 515 24.79 3.07 15.74
C ASN A 515 24.18 4.33 15.09
N THR A 516 22.87 4.45 15.19
CA THR A 516 22.04 5.52 14.59
C THR A 516 21.57 6.49 15.67
N ARG A 517 21.31 7.74 15.28
CA ARG A 517 20.78 8.79 16.16
C ARG A 517 19.61 9.46 15.47
N SER A 518 18.51 9.71 16.20
CA SER A 518 17.33 10.38 15.61
C SER A 518 17.71 11.74 15.03
N PHE A 519 16.89 12.26 14.11
CA PHE A 519 17.09 13.59 13.53
C PHE A 519 17.17 14.65 14.63
N GLU A 520 16.26 14.57 15.59
CA GLU A 520 16.11 15.52 16.68
C GLU A 520 17.27 15.42 17.68
N ASP A 521 17.66 14.21 18.09
CA ASP A 521 18.83 14.01 18.96
C ASP A 521 20.13 14.44 18.25
N SER A 522 20.18 14.35 16.92
CA SER A 522 21.31 14.87 16.13
C SER A 522 21.39 16.38 16.21
N LEU A 523 20.27 17.10 16.11
CA LEU A 523 20.26 18.55 16.31
C LEU A 523 20.72 18.94 17.73
N ILE A 524 20.28 18.21 18.76
CA ILE A 524 20.71 18.42 20.15
C ILE A 524 22.23 18.27 20.26
N ALA A 525 22.77 17.18 19.74
CA ALA A 525 24.19 16.91 19.79
C ALA A 525 25.01 17.97 19.04
N PHE A 526 24.59 18.35 17.83
CA PHE A 526 25.24 19.38 17.01
C PHE A 526 25.20 20.76 17.66
N ALA A 527 24.18 21.07 18.46
CA ALA A 527 24.08 22.32 19.22
C ALA A 527 24.90 22.36 20.51
N GLY A 528 25.55 21.26 20.90
CA GLY A 528 26.39 21.20 22.11
C GLY A 528 25.86 20.28 23.21
N GLY A 529 24.86 19.45 22.92
CA GLY A 529 24.35 18.42 23.84
C GLY A 529 23.14 18.83 24.67
N SER A 530 22.64 20.05 24.49
CA SER A 530 21.35 20.47 25.04
C SER A 530 20.65 21.48 24.13
N LEU A 531 19.34 21.32 23.96
CA LEU A 531 18.45 22.29 23.30
C LEU A 531 17.19 22.47 24.13
N GLY A 532 16.73 23.71 24.28
CA GLY A 532 15.53 24.01 25.07
C GLY A 532 15.64 23.63 26.56
N GLY A 533 16.85 23.36 27.07
CA GLY A 533 17.11 22.89 28.44
C GLY A 533 17.09 21.37 28.60
N GLU A 534 16.89 20.61 27.54
CA GLU A 534 16.79 19.15 27.57
C GLU A 534 18.01 18.50 26.89
N SER A 535 18.35 17.28 27.29
CA SER A 535 19.53 16.55 26.79
C SER A 535 19.20 15.48 25.75
N SER A 536 17.92 15.13 25.63
CA SER A 536 17.41 14.17 24.65
C SER A 536 16.03 14.59 24.16
N PHE A 537 15.66 14.12 22.96
CA PHE A 537 14.35 14.41 22.41
C PHE A 537 13.20 13.75 23.18
N TYR A 538 13.46 12.59 23.82
CA TYR A 538 12.51 11.98 24.75
C TYR A 538 12.13 12.93 25.89
N GLU A 539 13.13 13.58 26.52
CA GLU A 539 12.87 14.56 27.58
C GLU A 539 12.10 15.76 27.05
N THR A 540 12.44 16.27 25.86
CA THR A 540 11.69 17.34 25.18
C THR A 540 10.21 16.99 25.01
N VAL A 541 9.92 15.81 24.44
CA VAL A 541 8.54 15.35 24.22
C VAL A 541 7.83 15.15 25.56
N LYS A 542 8.41 14.37 26.48
CA LYS A 542 7.82 14.07 27.79
C LYS A 542 7.50 15.33 28.59
N ASN A 543 8.43 16.27 28.68
CA ASN A 543 8.25 17.47 29.48
C ASN A 543 7.24 18.43 28.84
N SER A 544 7.29 18.60 27.51
CA SER A 544 6.32 19.39 26.76
C SER A 544 4.89 18.86 26.95
N TRP A 545 4.71 17.55 26.83
CA TRP A 545 3.41 16.91 26.96
C TRP A 545 2.91 16.83 28.40
N THR A 546 3.78 16.55 29.37
CA THR A 546 3.42 16.57 30.79
C THR A 546 2.93 17.97 31.20
N LYS A 547 3.62 19.02 30.75
CA LYS A 547 3.19 20.42 30.96
C LYS A 547 1.86 20.72 30.28
N LYS A 548 1.67 20.29 29.03
CA LYS A 548 0.44 20.52 28.25
C LYS A 548 -0.78 19.79 28.82
N LEU A 549 -0.60 18.58 29.34
CA LEU A 549 -1.68 17.75 29.91
C LEU A 549 -1.96 18.04 31.38
N GLY A 550 -1.00 18.65 32.08
CA GLY A 550 -1.12 19.07 33.48
C GLY A 550 -0.91 17.94 34.51
N SER A 551 -0.57 16.71 34.09
CA SER A 551 -0.20 15.63 35.02
C SER A 551 0.63 14.54 34.36
N LYS A 552 1.49 13.87 35.16
CA LYS A 552 2.25 12.69 34.74
C LYS A 552 1.33 11.51 34.40
N GLN A 553 0.24 11.32 35.14
CA GLN A 553 -0.72 10.24 34.87
C GLN A 553 -1.35 10.38 33.48
N ARG A 554 -1.72 11.61 33.07
CA ARG A 554 -2.30 11.85 31.73
C ARG A 554 -1.30 11.62 30.61
N TRP A 555 -0.01 11.86 30.85
CA TRP A 555 1.05 11.47 29.91
C TRP A 555 1.09 9.94 29.75
N GLU A 556 1.06 9.18 30.85
CA GLU A 556 1.01 7.71 30.78
C GLU A 556 -0.26 7.19 30.11
N ASP A 557 -1.41 7.83 30.34
CA ASP A 557 -2.67 7.47 29.68
C ASP A 557 -2.60 7.75 28.17
N LEU A 558 -1.95 8.85 27.77
CA LEU A 558 -1.67 9.16 26.36
C LEU A 558 -0.74 8.12 25.73
N LEU A 559 0.29 7.66 26.44
CA LEU A 559 1.14 6.56 25.97
C LEU A 559 0.35 5.26 25.75
N ARG A 560 -0.58 4.93 26.65
CA ARG A 560 -1.42 3.73 26.49
C ARG A 560 -2.38 3.85 25.30
N ALA A 561 -3.03 5.00 25.15
CA ALA A 561 -4.01 5.22 24.07
C ALA A 561 -3.35 5.51 22.71
N GLY A 562 -2.15 6.09 22.70
CA GLY A 562 -1.43 6.58 21.52
C GLY A 562 -1.97 7.87 20.93
N THR A 563 -3.13 8.37 21.38
CA THR A 563 -3.77 9.59 20.85
C THR A 563 -4.55 10.35 21.93
N THR A 564 -4.71 11.66 21.74
CA THR A 564 -5.49 12.53 22.65
C THR A 564 -6.99 12.51 22.38
N VAL A 565 -7.44 12.01 21.23
CA VAL A 565 -8.85 11.99 20.83
C VAL A 565 -9.21 10.60 20.35
N LYS A 566 -10.23 9.97 20.94
CA LYS A 566 -10.66 8.64 20.48
C LYS A 566 -11.41 8.72 19.15
N ALA A 567 -11.36 7.64 18.37
CA ALA A 567 -12.12 7.51 17.12
C ALA A 567 -13.63 7.71 17.33
N SER A 568 -14.18 7.21 18.44
CA SER A 568 -15.59 7.41 18.83
C SER A 568 -15.94 8.85 19.18
N GLU A 569 -14.95 9.66 19.54
CA GLU A 569 -15.08 11.07 19.95
C GLU A 569 -14.77 12.03 18.79
N ARG A 570 -14.45 11.52 17.60
CA ARG A 570 -14.26 12.33 16.39
C ARG A 570 -15.52 13.16 16.15
N LYS A 571 -15.38 14.49 16.25
CA LYS A 571 -16.52 15.41 16.15
C LYS A 571 -17.28 15.20 14.84
N LYS A 572 -18.60 15.06 14.95
CA LYS A 572 -19.51 15.21 13.81
C LYS A 572 -19.51 16.71 13.46
N VAL A 573 -19.34 17.03 12.18
CA VAL A 573 -19.00 18.38 11.70
C VAL A 573 -19.90 19.45 12.32
N ALA A 574 -19.29 20.49 12.89
CA ALA A 574 -19.96 21.70 13.36
C ALA A 574 -19.15 22.91 12.86
N GLY A 575 -19.15 23.13 11.55
CA GLY A 575 -18.47 24.25 10.91
C GLY A 575 -19.48 25.21 10.27
N SER A 576 -19.24 26.51 10.36
CA SER A 576 -19.95 27.50 9.56
C SER A 576 -19.46 27.47 8.11
N SER A 577 -20.34 27.79 7.16
CA SER A 577 -19.96 28.03 5.77
C SER A 577 -18.97 29.20 5.69
N ARG A 578 -18.00 29.12 4.78
CA ARG A 578 -17.09 30.23 4.47
C ARG A 578 -17.60 31.01 3.26
N ASN A 579 -17.35 32.31 3.22
CA ASN A 579 -17.70 33.14 2.07
C ASN A 579 -16.67 32.92 0.95
N PHE A 580 -17.14 32.43 -0.20
CA PHE A 580 -16.29 32.25 -1.37
C PHE A 580 -15.95 33.60 -2.02
N ASN A 581 -14.67 33.81 -2.31
CA ASN A 581 -14.15 34.97 -2.99
C ASN A 581 -14.35 34.84 -4.51
N ARG A 582 -15.43 35.42 -5.04
CA ARG A 582 -15.74 35.38 -6.48
C ARG A 582 -14.67 36.04 -7.37
N SER A 583 -13.88 36.99 -6.85
CA SER A 583 -12.79 37.62 -7.62
C SER A 583 -11.63 36.66 -7.94
N SER A 584 -11.58 35.50 -7.27
CA SER A 584 -10.61 34.43 -7.59
C SER A 584 -10.92 33.71 -8.90
N LEU A 585 -12.15 33.81 -9.42
CA LEU A 585 -12.55 33.20 -10.68
C LEU A 585 -11.99 34.02 -11.85
N LYS A 586 -11.34 33.35 -12.80
CA LYS A 586 -10.71 33.97 -13.98
C LYS A 586 -11.13 33.21 -15.23
N ALA A 587 -11.07 33.87 -16.39
CA ALA A 587 -11.21 33.16 -17.66
C ALA A 587 -10.06 32.16 -17.82
N ILE A 588 -10.38 30.88 -18.01
CA ILE A 588 -9.39 29.80 -18.17
C ILE A 588 -9.30 29.48 -19.66
N ALA A 589 -8.07 29.41 -20.18
CA ALA A 589 -7.82 29.04 -21.57
C ALA A 589 -8.18 27.56 -21.80
N SER A 590 -8.72 27.23 -22.98
CA SER A 590 -8.95 25.83 -23.33
C SER A 590 -7.61 25.13 -23.58
N THR A 591 -7.45 23.95 -22.97
CA THR A 591 -6.32 23.06 -23.21
C THR A 591 -6.39 22.47 -24.62
N SER A 592 -5.25 22.43 -25.31
CA SER A 592 -5.13 21.89 -26.66
C SER A 592 -5.20 20.37 -26.68
N ALA A 593 -5.85 19.84 -27.73
CA ALA A 593 -5.91 18.41 -28.03
C ALA A 593 -4.53 17.82 -28.37
N GLY A 594 -4.45 16.50 -28.43
CA GLY A 594 -3.24 15.75 -28.73
C GLY A 594 -2.74 14.93 -27.55
N LEU A 595 -1.67 14.16 -27.78
CA LEU A 595 -1.15 13.19 -26.83
C LEU A 595 -0.51 13.88 -25.61
N LYS A 596 -0.99 13.57 -24.40
CA LYS A 596 -0.52 14.16 -23.14
C LYS A 596 -0.04 13.09 -22.16
N LEU A 597 1.01 13.42 -21.42
CA LEU A 597 1.58 12.61 -20.34
C LEU A 597 1.05 13.06 -18.98
N ALA A 598 0.67 12.09 -18.14
CA ALA A 598 0.54 12.22 -16.70
C ALA A 598 1.59 11.36 -16.00
N LEU A 599 2.36 11.96 -15.10
CA LEU A 599 3.12 11.23 -14.09
C LEU A 599 2.21 10.96 -12.90
N TYR A 600 2.30 9.75 -12.35
CA TYR A 600 1.47 9.32 -11.22
C TYR A 600 2.27 8.48 -10.23
N GLU A 601 1.76 8.36 -9.01
CA GLU A 601 2.34 7.50 -7.98
C GLU A 601 1.57 6.18 -7.91
N THR A 602 2.28 5.06 -7.74
CA THR A 602 1.61 3.78 -7.42
C THR A 602 1.29 3.73 -5.93
N SER A 603 0.24 3.01 -5.54
CA SER A 603 -0.14 2.87 -4.12
C SER A 603 0.88 2.08 -3.29
N ALA A 604 1.79 1.36 -3.93
CA ALA A 604 2.80 0.54 -3.25
C ALA A 604 4.11 1.29 -3.04
N ILE A 605 4.66 1.92 -4.09
CA ILE A 605 5.99 2.55 -4.06
C ILE A 605 5.93 4.06 -3.79
N GLY A 606 4.80 4.72 -4.10
CA GLY A 606 4.61 6.15 -3.87
C GLY A 606 5.67 6.99 -4.59
N ASP A 607 6.31 7.89 -3.84
CA ASP A 607 7.32 8.84 -4.30
C ASP A 607 8.72 8.22 -4.55
N GLY A 608 8.93 6.96 -4.15
CA GLY A 608 10.19 6.22 -4.26
C GLY A 608 10.95 6.03 -2.93
N ARG A 609 10.45 6.54 -1.80
CA ARG A 609 11.00 6.21 -0.47
C ARG A 609 10.92 4.72 -0.17
N ALA A 610 9.78 4.10 -0.51
CA ALA A 610 9.53 2.67 -0.33
C ALA A 610 10.21 1.77 -1.38
N ALA A 611 11.03 2.32 -2.29
CA ALA A 611 11.59 1.57 -3.40
C ALA A 611 12.48 0.38 -2.97
N ASN A 612 13.09 0.44 -1.78
CA ASN A 612 13.88 -0.68 -1.27
C ASN A 612 13.07 -1.72 -0.47
N ASN A 613 11.76 -1.53 -0.30
CA ASN A 613 10.92 -2.48 0.39
C ASN A 613 10.48 -3.60 -0.57
N ALA A 614 11.03 -4.80 -0.36
CA ALA A 614 10.78 -5.94 -1.25
C ALA A 614 9.31 -6.40 -1.27
N GLN A 615 8.57 -6.25 -0.17
CA GLN A 615 7.16 -6.64 -0.11
C GLN A 615 6.29 -5.72 -0.94
N LEU A 616 6.60 -4.41 -0.92
CA LEU A 616 5.90 -3.42 -1.74
C LEU A 616 6.27 -3.52 -3.22
N GLN A 617 7.50 -3.92 -3.55
CA GLN A 617 7.90 -4.20 -4.93
C GLN A 617 7.19 -5.42 -5.53
N GLU A 618 6.97 -6.47 -4.73
CA GLU A 618 6.21 -7.66 -5.13
C GLU A 618 4.69 -7.48 -5.04
N LEU A 619 4.20 -6.43 -4.36
CA LEU A 619 2.78 -6.12 -4.30
C LEU A 619 2.26 -5.78 -5.70
N PRO A 620 1.30 -6.54 -6.25
CA PRO A 620 0.76 -6.20 -7.56
C PRO A 620 0.00 -4.89 -7.50
N ASP A 621 0.31 -3.99 -8.43
CA ASP A 621 -0.44 -2.76 -8.61
C ASP A 621 -1.95 -3.08 -8.77
N PRO A 622 -2.84 -2.40 -8.03
CA PRO A 622 -4.26 -2.77 -7.94
C PRO A 622 -4.98 -2.74 -9.29
N VAL A 623 -4.48 -1.93 -10.23
CA VAL A 623 -5.07 -1.75 -11.56
C VAL A 623 -4.38 -2.67 -12.58
N THR A 624 -3.08 -2.51 -12.78
CA THR A 624 -2.32 -3.18 -13.86
C THR A 624 -1.90 -4.60 -13.50
N LYS A 625 -1.80 -4.92 -12.20
CA LYS A 625 -1.24 -6.17 -11.66
C LYS A 625 0.24 -6.41 -11.92
N VAL A 626 0.93 -5.36 -12.41
CA VAL A 626 2.38 -5.35 -12.58
C VAL A 626 3.06 -5.17 -11.21
N THR A 627 4.23 -5.79 -11.07
CA THR A 627 5.13 -5.75 -9.92
C THR A 627 6.52 -5.35 -10.41
N TRP A 628 7.40 -4.93 -9.49
CA TRP A 628 8.81 -4.61 -9.70
C TRP A 628 9.10 -3.43 -10.64
N ASP A 629 8.61 -3.38 -11.88
CA ASP A 629 8.98 -2.31 -12.83
C ASP A 629 7.87 -1.27 -13.04
N ASN A 630 8.27 -0.05 -13.42
CA ASN A 630 7.37 0.90 -14.07
C ASN A 630 7.29 0.70 -15.59
N TYR A 631 6.33 1.38 -16.21
CA TYR A 631 5.88 1.13 -17.57
C TYR A 631 5.21 2.38 -18.17
N ILE A 632 5.03 2.38 -19.49
CA ILE A 632 4.21 3.39 -20.20
C ILE A 632 2.80 2.84 -20.38
N LEU A 633 1.84 3.45 -19.69
CA LEU A 633 0.42 3.16 -19.85
C LEU A 633 -0.13 3.78 -21.12
N ILE A 634 -0.78 2.96 -21.94
CA ILE A 634 -1.46 3.39 -23.17
C ILE A 634 -2.86 2.77 -23.27
N SER A 635 -3.80 3.52 -23.84
CA SER A 635 -5.15 2.99 -24.09
C SER A 635 -5.15 1.90 -25.17
N PRO A 636 -6.13 0.96 -25.16
CA PRO A 636 -6.31 0.00 -26.24
C PRO A 636 -6.45 0.65 -27.63
N ALA A 637 -7.19 1.76 -27.70
CA ALA A 637 -7.41 2.51 -28.95
C ALA A 637 -6.10 3.08 -29.52
N LEU A 638 -5.24 3.68 -28.68
CA LEU A 638 -3.94 4.21 -29.10
C LEU A 638 -2.98 3.07 -29.48
N ALA A 639 -2.99 1.99 -28.70
CA ALA A 639 -2.16 0.82 -28.96
C ALA A 639 -2.44 0.21 -30.34
N LYS A 640 -3.73 0.08 -30.70
CA LYS A 640 -4.17 -0.39 -32.03
C LYS A 640 -3.74 0.55 -33.15
N GLU A 641 -3.90 1.86 -32.97
CA GLU A 641 -3.47 2.87 -33.96
C GLU A 641 -1.96 2.82 -34.22
N LYS A 642 -1.15 2.72 -33.16
CA LYS A 642 0.31 2.73 -33.24
C LYS A 642 0.93 1.35 -33.45
N GLY A 643 0.13 0.28 -33.50
CA GLY A 643 0.60 -1.10 -33.59
C GLY A 643 1.46 -1.53 -32.39
N ILE A 644 1.21 -0.99 -31.20
CA ILE A 644 1.95 -1.28 -29.95
C ILE A 644 1.22 -2.40 -29.20
N SER A 645 1.96 -3.41 -28.74
CA SER A 645 1.47 -4.47 -27.86
C SER A 645 2.04 -4.30 -26.44
N SER A 646 1.37 -4.85 -25.42
CA SER A 646 1.97 -4.91 -24.08
C SER A 646 3.30 -5.66 -24.13
N ASN A 647 4.28 -5.19 -23.35
CA ASN A 647 5.69 -5.63 -23.35
C ASN A 647 6.55 -5.11 -24.51
N ASP A 648 5.99 -4.43 -25.51
CA ASP A 648 6.83 -3.72 -26.48
C ASP A 648 7.56 -2.57 -25.79
N VAL A 649 8.84 -2.39 -26.07
CA VAL A 649 9.60 -1.25 -25.55
C VAL A 649 9.41 -0.06 -26.48
N VAL A 650 8.96 1.05 -25.90
CA VAL A 650 8.65 2.29 -26.60
C VAL A 650 9.51 3.43 -26.10
N VAL A 651 9.84 4.37 -26.99
CA VAL A 651 10.49 5.63 -26.65
C VAL A 651 9.43 6.72 -26.68
N LEU A 652 9.24 7.37 -25.54
CA LEU A 652 8.42 8.58 -25.40
C LEU A 652 9.35 9.79 -25.39
N LYS A 653 9.02 10.82 -26.17
CA LYS A 653 9.72 12.11 -26.18
C LYS A 653 8.76 13.24 -25.82
N THR A 654 9.23 14.15 -24.97
CA THR A 654 8.61 15.46 -24.71
C THR A 654 9.37 16.53 -25.49
N ALA A 655 9.14 17.81 -25.22
CA ALA A 655 9.92 18.89 -25.84
C ALA A 655 11.39 18.90 -25.39
N THR A 656 11.67 18.41 -24.18
CA THR A 656 12.97 18.56 -23.52
C THR A 656 13.66 17.24 -23.18
N GLN A 657 12.90 16.14 -23.07
CA GLN A 657 13.37 14.89 -22.47
C GLN A 657 12.83 13.67 -23.22
N SER A 658 13.43 12.50 -22.96
CA SER A 658 12.94 11.23 -23.51
C SER A 658 13.14 10.09 -22.52
N ILE A 659 12.28 9.08 -22.61
CA ILE A 659 12.39 7.86 -21.81
C ILE A 659 12.05 6.63 -22.65
N GLU A 660 12.77 5.53 -22.42
CA GLU A 660 12.52 4.23 -23.06
C GLU A 660 12.00 3.24 -22.00
N LEU A 661 10.75 2.79 -22.11
CA LEU A 661 10.11 1.88 -21.13
C LEU A 661 9.20 0.86 -21.84
N PRO A 662 8.91 -0.30 -21.22
CA PRO A 662 7.89 -1.22 -21.73
C PRO A 662 6.50 -0.58 -21.71
N ALA A 663 5.72 -0.82 -22.76
CA ALA A 663 4.32 -0.45 -22.84
C ALA A 663 3.44 -1.45 -22.08
N GLN A 664 2.44 -0.92 -21.38
CA GLN A 664 1.38 -1.68 -20.73
C GLN A 664 0.03 -1.14 -21.22
N ILE A 665 -0.70 -1.96 -21.99
CA ILE A 665 -2.03 -1.58 -22.48
C ILE A 665 -3.02 -1.62 -21.32
N GLN A 666 -3.73 -0.51 -21.12
CA GLN A 666 -4.59 -0.29 -19.97
C GLN A 666 -5.97 0.21 -20.38
N PRO A 667 -7.01 -0.66 -20.32
CA PRO A 667 -8.39 -0.25 -20.53
C PRO A 667 -8.84 0.84 -19.56
N GLY A 668 -9.81 1.68 -19.99
CA GLY A 668 -10.35 2.75 -19.17
C GLY A 668 -9.58 4.07 -19.23
N MET A 669 -8.62 4.20 -20.16
CA MET A 669 -7.88 5.44 -20.46
C MET A 669 -8.45 6.17 -21.68
N HIS A 670 -8.35 7.50 -21.68
CA HIS A 670 -8.60 8.30 -22.87
C HIS A 670 -7.58 7.98 -23.97
N LYS A 671 -7.97 8.05 -25.25
CA LYS A 671 -7.09 7.71 -26.39
C LYS A 671 -5.80 8.52 -26.42
N GLU A 672 -5.91 9.81 -26.09
CA GLU A 672 -4.78 10.77 -26.07
C GLU A 672 -4.10 10.88 -24.69
N ALA A 673 -4.37 9.98 -23.75
CA ALA A 673 -3.71 9.94 -22.45
C ALA A 673 -2.60 8.89 -22.41
N VAL A 674 -1.46 9.24 -21.80
CA VAL A 674 -0.33 8.35 -21.51
C VAL A 674 0.06 8.54 -20.05
N GLY A 675 0.33 7.43 -19.35
CA GLY A 675 0.73 7.46 -17.94
C GLY A 675 2.09 6.83 -17.69
N ILE A 676 2.89 7.38 -16.78
CA ILE A 676 4.12 6.74 -16.29
C ILE A 676 4.21 6.89 -14.77
N ALA A 677 4.45 5.79 -14.08
CA ALA A 677 4.64 5.80 -12.64
C ALA A 677 6.02 6.38 -12.25
N VAL A 678 6.05 7.29 -11.28
CA VAL A 678 7.26 7.72 -10.57
C VAL A 678 7.57 6.77 -9.40
N GLY A 679 8.70 6.98 -8.72
CA GLY A 679 9.11 6.15 -7.58
C GLY A 679 10.06 4.99 -7.92
N TYR A 680 10.42 4.83 -9.20
CA TYR A 680 11.32 3.80 -9.72
C TYR A 680 12.59 4.39 -10.33
N GLY A 681 13.55 3.54 -10.69
CA GLY A 681 14.80 3.92 -11.34
C GLY A 681 15.80 4.62 -10.43
N ARG A 682 15.75 4.30 -9.14
CA ARG A 682 16.74 4.75 -8.17
C ARG A 682 18.10 4.12 -8.46
N THR A 683 19.16 4.91 -8.28
CA THR A 683 20.56 4.47 -8.46
C THR A 683 21.23 4.08 -7.14
N ALA A 684 20.64 4.49 -6.00
CA ALA A 684 21.14 4.19 -4.66
C ALA A 684 19.97 3.95 -3.69
N ALA A 685 19.11 2.97 -3.98
CA ALA A 685 18.03 2.56 -3.06
C ALA A 685 18.47 1.49 -2.04
N GLY A 686 19.41 0.63 -2.46
CA GLY A 686 19.80 -0.60 -1.75
C GLY A 686 19.71 -1.83 -2.65
N ALA A 687 19.75 -3.02 -2.04
CA ALA A 687 19.72 -4.32 -2.68
C ALA A 687 18.31 -4.77 -3.11
N VAL A 688 17.30 -3.90 -3.17
CA VAL A 688 16.00 -4.19 -3.77
C VAL A 688 15.76 -3.25 -4.93
N GLY A 689 15.67 -1.95 -4.66
CA GLY A 689 15.15 -0.95 -5.60
C GLY A 689 16.17 -0.38 -6.59
N THR A 690 17.47 -0.67 -6.44
CA THR A 690 18.50 -0.12 -7.33
C THR A 690 18.40 -0.73 -8.73
N GLY A 691 18.27 0.13 -9.75
CA GLY A 691 18.18 -0.27 -11.16
C GLY A 691 16.85 -0.92 -11.56
N VAL A 692 15.83 -0.81 -10.71
CA VAL A 692 14.49 -1.33 -10.95
C VAL A 692 13.62 -0.25 -11.61
N GLY A 693 13.09 -0.51 -12.81
CA GLY A 693 12.41 0.50 -13.62
C GLY A 693 13.32 1.67 -14.07
N LYS A 694 12.72 2.81 -14.40
CA LYS A 694 13.44 4.06 -14.75
C LYS A 694 12.87 5.29 -14.04
N ASN A 695 13.73 6.27 -13.77
CA ASN A 695 13.32 7.50 -13.10
C ASN A 695 12.48 8.36 -14.04
N ALA A 696 11.18 8.45 -13.77
CA ALA A 696 10.25 9.24 -14.57
C ALA A 696 10.17 10.72 -14.14
N TYR A 697 10.75 11.10 -12.99
CA TYR A 697 10.81 12.51 -12.56
C TYR A 697 11.54 13.40 -13.56
N VAL A 698 12.47 12.83 -14.35
CA VAL A 698 13.20 13.52 -15.41
C VAL A 698 12.28 14.11 -16.48
N LEU A 699 11.05 13.62 -16.63
CA LEU A 699 10.09 14.13 -17.61
C LEU A 699 9.31 15.34 -17.11
N SER A 700 9.40 15.68 -15.82
CA SER A 700 8.71 16.84 -15.24
C SER A 700 9.23 18.15 -15.82
N GLU A 701 8.36 19.16 -15.95
CA GLU A 701 8.68 20.47 -16.52
C GLU A 701 8.44 21.58 -15.50
N LYS A 702 9.49 22.10 -14.86
CA LYS A 702 9.37 23.17 -13.84
C LYS A 702 8.37 22.83 -12.72
N GLY A 703 8.41 21.59 -12.22
CA GLY A 703 7.47 21.07 -11.20
C GLY A 703 6.09 20.69 -11.73
N VAL A 704 5.86 20.78 -13.05
CA VAL A 704 4.65 20.24 -13.69
C VAL A 704 4.85 18.76 -13.98
N TYR A 705 3.93 17.93 -13.50
CA TYR A 705 4.00 16.46 -13.60
C TYR A 705 2.96 15.88 -14.56
N SER A 706 1.96 16.68 -14.93
CA SER A 706 0.86 16.23 -15.78
C SER A 706 0.46 17.28 -16.80
N GLY A 707 -0.19 16.85 -17.89
CA GLY A 707 -0.55 17.69 -19.02
C GLY A 707 0.64 18.03 -19.93
N ILE A 708 1.75 17.30 -19.80
CA ILE A 708 2.96 17.49 -20.60
C ILE A 708 2.71 16.99 -22.02
N ALA A 709 3.05 17.78 -23.03
CA ALA A 709 2.84 17.41 -24.43
C ALA A 709 3.85 16.35 -24.88
N ILE A 710 3.35 15.28 -25.51
CA ILE A 710 4.19 14.23 -26.10
C ILE A 710 4.42 14.57 -27.58
N THR A 711 5.69 14.69 -27.96
CA THR A 711 6.11 15.00 -29.34
C THR A 711 6.21 13.76 -30.20
N SER A 712 6.61 12.62 -29.62
CA SER A 712 6.63 11.32 -30.30
C SER A 712 6.47 10.15 -29.33
N LEU A 713 5.82 9.08 -29.79
CA LEU A 713 5.74 7.78 -29.11
C LEU A 713 6.01 6.67 -30.14
N GLU A 714 7.18 6.06 -30.08
CA GLU A 714 7.71 5.18 -31.14
C GLU A 714 8.13 3.82 -30.61
N LYS A 715 7.88 2.75 -31.38
CA LYS A 715 8.36 1.41 -31.07
C LYS A 715 9.86 1.31 -31.35
N THR A 716 10.59 0.68 -30.43
CA THR A 716 12.03 0.41 -30.62
C THR A 716 12.32 -0.91 -31.34
N GLY A 717 11.32 -1.79 -31.44
CA GLY A 717 11.50 -3.18 -31.87
C GLY A 717 11.99 -4.12 -30.77
N LYS A 718 12.41 -3.61 -29.61
CA LYS A 718 12.73 -4.44 -28.44
C LYS A 718 11.46 -4.83 -27.68
N THR A 719 11.54 -5.93 -26.94
CA THR A 719 10.46 -6.38 -26.04
C THR A 719 11.02 -6.60 -24.63
N TYR A 720 10.26 -6.22 -23.61
CA TYR A 720 10.58 -6.43 -22.21
C TYR A 720 9.35 -6.95 -21.46
N LYS A 721 9.43 -8.19 -20.96
CA LYS A 721 8.31 -8.83 -20.28
C LYS A 721 8.11 -8.21 -18.89
N LEU A 722 6.99 -7.55 -18.65
CA LEU A 722 6.63 -7.06 -17.32
C LEU A 722 6.28 -8.23 -16.38
N ALA A 723 6.66 -8.12 -15.11
CA ALA A 723 6.28 -9.10 -14.09
C ALA A 723 4.84 -8.82 -13.63
N CYS A 724 3.88 -9.59 -14.14
CA CYS A 724 2.46 -9.41 -13.86
C CYS A 724 1.87 -10.69 -13.25
N THR A 725 1.10 -10.52 -12.17
CA THR A 725 0.52 -11.65 -11.42
C THR A 725 -0.82 -12.14 -11.98
N GLN A 726 -1.43 -11.37 -12.89
CA GLN A 726 -2.70 -11.71 -13.52
C GLN A 726 -2.59 -11.53 -15.03
N HIS A 727 -2.79 -12.60 -15.81
CA HIS A 727 -2.67 -12.53 -17.27
C HIS A 727 -4.02 -12.39 -17.99
N HIS A 728 -5.10 -12.84 -17.36
CA HIS A 728 -6.46 -12.73 -17.91
C HIS A 728 -7.21 -11.65 -17.14
N HIS A 729 -7.57 -10.57 -17.82
CA HIS A 729 -8.07 -9.35 -17.21
C HIS A 729 -9.57 -9.11 -17.40
N MET A 730 -10.18 -9.70 -18.42
CA MET A 730 -11.60 -9.53 -18.76
C MET A 730 -12.43 -10.64 -18.16
N LEU A 731 -13.64 -10.33 -17.70
CA LEU A 731 -14.67 -11.31 -17.33
C LEU A 731 -15.60 -11.69 -18.51
N SER A 732 -15.39 -11.11 -19.70
CA SER A 732 -16.38 -11.08 -20.79
C SER A 732 -16.66 -12.43 -21.49
N PRO A 733 -17.90 -12.67 -21.98
CA PRO A 733 -18.19 -13.69 -22.97
C PRO A 733 -17.48 -13.35 -24.28
N GLY A 734 -16.79 -14.32 -24.88
CA GLY A 734 -16.11 -14.08 -26.16
C GLY A 734 -14.93 -15.01 -26.46
N PHE A 735 -14.38 -15.69 -25.45
CA PHE A 735 -13.40 -16.75 -25.64
C PHE A 735 -14.03 -18.14 -25.80
N SER A 736 -15.17 -18.25 -26.48
CA SER A 736 -15.91 -19.53 -26.64
C SER A 736 -16.33 -20.22 -25.33
N TYR A 737 -16.22 -19.54 -24.18
CA TYR A 737 -16.68 -20.03 -22.88
C TYR A 737 -17.94 -19.27 -22.44
N PRO A 738 -18.95 -19.97 -21.90
CA PRO A 738 -20.13 -19.32 -21.34
C PRO A 738 -19.76 -18.45 -20.13
N ASP A 739 -20.58 -17.43 -19.86
CA ASP A 739 -20.44 -16.57 -18.69
C ASP A 739 -20.35 -17.40 -17.42
N ARG A 740 -19.26 -17.22 -16.65
CA ARG A 740 -19.08 -17.88 -15.35
C ARG A 740 -19.39 -16.88 -14.25
N PRO A 741 -20.27 -17.21 -13.29
CA PRO A 741 -20.69 -16.29 -12.23
C PRO A 741 -19.63 -16.19 -11.10
N ILE A 742 -18.40 -15.77 -11.46
CA ILE A 742 -17.25 -15.64 -10.55
C ILE A 742 -17.39 -14.39 -9.68
N VAL A 743 -17.65 -13.25 -10.31
CA VAL A 743 -17.98 -11.99 -9.63
C VAL A 743 -19.43 -11.65 -9.94
N GLN A 744 -20.27 -11.67 -8.91
CA GLN A 744 -21.71 -11.43 -9.03
C GLN A 744 -22.03 -10.01 -8.56
N SER A 745 -22.75 -9.25 -9.39
CA SER A 745 -23.08 -7.85 -9.13
C SER A 745 -24.56 -7.57 -9.37
N THR A 746 -25.09 -6.54 -8.73
CA THR A 746 -26.46 -6.03 -8.88
C THR A 746 -26.47 -4.51 -8.76
N THR A 747 -27.54 -3.87 -9.21
CA THR A 747 -27.77 -2.43 -8.96
C THR A 747 -28.43 -2.21 -7.61
N ILE A 748 -28.28 -1.01 -7.04
CA ILE A 748 -28.94 -0.65 -5.80
C ILE A 748 -30.47 -0.62 -5.95
N GLU A 749 -30.98 -0.27 -7.14
CA GLU A 749 -32.40 -0.32 -7.49
C GLU A 749 -32.95 -1.75 -7.41
N GLU A 750 -32.24 -2.73 -7.95
CA GLU A 750 -32.61 -4.15 -7.88
C GLU A 750 -32.47 -4.70 -6.47
N TYR A 751 -31.39 -4.34 -5.75
CA TYR A 751 -31.19 -4.73 -4.36
C TYR A 751 -32.31 -4.25 -3.43
N ARG A 752 -32.83 -3.03 -3.62
CA ARG A 752 -33.96 -2.50 -2.84
C ARG A 752 -35.24 -3.33 -3.05
N LYS A 753 -35.42 -3.94 -4.23
CA LYS A 753 -36.57 -4.81 -4.55
C LYS A 753 -36.35 -6.21 -4.00
N ASP A 754 -35.17 -6.77 -4.22
CA ASP A 754 -34.75 -8.09 -3.76
C ASP A 754 -33.28 -8.06 -3.30
N PRO A 755 -33.03 -8.20 -1.99
CA PRO A 755 -31.67 -8.30 -1.45
C PRO A 755 -30.83 -9.47 -1.98
N ALA A 756 -31.46 -10.47 -2.64
CA ALA A 756 -30.78 -11.59 -3.30
C ALA A 756 -30.50 -11.35 -4.80
N SER A 757 -30.84 -10.17 -5.33
CA SER A 757 -30.61 -9.81 -6.74
C SER A 757 -29.14 -9.92 -7.17
N GLY A 758 -28.93 -10.19 -8.47
CA GLY A 758 -27.60 -10.41 -9.07
C GLY A 758 -26.96 -11.74 -8.71
N LYS A 759 -27.61 -12.57 -7.88
CA LYS A 759 -27.13 -13.90 -7.53
C LYS A 759 -27.48 -14.92 -8.62
N ALA A 760 -26.47 -15.66 -9.08
CA ALA A 760 -26.70 -16.81 -9.96
C ALA A 760 -27.35 -17.97 -9.17
N PRO A 761 -28.30 -18.72 -9.75
CA PRO A 761 -28.85 -19.92 -9.12
C PRO A 761 -27.75 -20.92 -8.75
N SER A 762 -27.94 -21.69 -7.68
CA SER A 762 -26.96 -22.71 -7.30
C SER A 762 -26.86 -23.77 -8.39
N GLU A 763 -25.67 -23.90 -8.95
CA GLU A 763 -25.37 -24.80 -10.07
C GLU A 763 -24.98 -26.21 -9.63
N ILE A 764 -25.18 -26.58 -8.35
CA ILE A 764 -24.89 -27.94 -7.88
C ILE A 764 -25.80 -28.92 -8.65
N PRO A 765 -25.24 -29.88 -9.41
CA PRO A 765 -26.04 -30.82 -10.18
C PRO A 765 -26.99 -31.59 -9.27
N LYS A 766 -28.23 -31.79 -9.69
CA LYS A 766 -29.18 -32.65 -8.97
C LYS A 766 -29.06 -34.09 -9.47
N ILE A 767 -28.97 -35.03 -8.53
CA ILE A 767 -28.99 -36.47 -8.78
C ILE A 767 -30.32 -37.06 -8.31
N LEU A 768 -30.77 -38.11 -8.97
CA LEU A 768 -31.97 -38.84 -8.55
C LEU A 768 -31.60 -39.77 -7.37
N LYS A 769 -32.18 -39.52 -6.20
CA LYS A 769 -32.06 -40.38 -5.01
C LYS A 769 -33.46 -40.68 -4.48
N ASP A 770 -33.79 -41.96 -4.35
CA ASP A 770 -35.10 -42.43 -3.88
C ASP A 770 -36.30 -41.79 -4.63
N GLY A 771 -36.17 -41.64 -5.96
CA GLY A 771 -37.20 -41.03 -6.82
C GLY A 771 -37.31 -39.51 -6.72
N LYS A 772 -36.46 -38.82 -5.95
CA LYS A 772 -36.42 -37.35 -5.83
C LYS A 772 -35.11 -36.79 -6.35
N LEU A 773 -35.18 -35.69 -7.10
CA LEU A 773 -34.00 -34.92 -7.49
C LEU A 773 -33.47 -34.16 -6.27
N VAL A 774 -32.33 -34.59 -5.74
CA VAL A 774 -31.61 -33.94 -4.64
C VAL A 774 -30.28 -33.41 -5.16
N ASN A 775 -29.75 -32.35 -4.56
CA ASN A 775 -28.40 -31.88 -4.93
C ASN A 775 -27.39 -33.03 -4.74
N ALA A 776 -26.45 -33.17 -5.68
CA ALA A 776 -25.36 -34.12 -5.57
C ALA A 776 -24.67 -33.92 -4.22
N THR A 777 -24.63 -34.97 -3.41
CA THR A 777 -23.81 -35.01 -2.21
C THR A 777 -22.45 -35.59 -2.59
N GLY A 778 -21.35 -34.96 -2.16
CA GLY A 778 -20.02 -35.53 -2.35
C GLY A 778 -19.93 -36.96 -1.79
N ALA A 779 -18.97 -37.75 -2.26
CA ALA A 779 -18.80 -39.16 -1.86
C ALA A 779 -18.46 -39.37 -0.36
N ASN A 780 -18.15 -38.31 0.38
CA ASN A 780 -17.86 -38.37 1.81
C ASN A 780 -19.12 -38.08 2.65
N PRO A 781 -19.34 -38.82 3.76
CA PRO A 781 -20.32 -38.41 4.76
C PRO A 781 -19.98 -37.00 5.24
N THR A 782 -20.99 -36.15 5.41
CA THR A 782 -20.84 -34.82 6.01
C THR A 782 -20.20 -35.01 7.38
N TYR A 783 -18.90 -34.71 7.50
CA TYR A 783 -18.20 -34.81 8.77
C TYR A 783 -18.77 -33.73 9.69
N PRO A 784 -19.39 -34.09 10.84
CA PRO A 784 -19.85 -33.07 11.76
C PRO A 784 -18.62 -32.41 12.39
N TYR A 785 -18.57 -31.07 12.34
CA TYR A 785 -17.57 -30.27 13.06
C TYR A 785 -18.22 -29.71 14.34
N PRO A 786 -18.27 -30.48 15.45
CA PRO A 786 -18.85 -29.99 16.70
C PRO A 786 -17.98 -28.89 17.31
N GLY A 787 -18.61 -27.92 17.98
CA GLY A 787 -17.92 -26.78 18.56
C GLY A 787 -17.63 -25.69 17.52
N TYR A 788 -16.36 -25.34 17.32
CA TYR A 788 -15.96 -24.30 16.37
C TYR A 788 -15.95 -24.83 14.92
N LYS A 789 -16.60 -24.09 14.02
CA LYS A 789 -16.40 -24.24 12.58
C LYS A 789 -15.99 -22.88 12.02
N TRP A 790 -14.80 -22.79 11.46
CA TRP A 790 -14.24 -21.51 11.02
C TRP A 790 -14.64 -21.17 9.59
N GLY A 791 -15.11 -19.94 9.38
CA GLY A 791 -15.45 -19.44 8.05
C GLY A 791 -15.12 -17.96 7.90
N MET A 792 -15.26 -17.47 6.67
CA MET A 792 -15.01 -16.08 6.31
C MET A 792 -16.10 -15.56 5.38
N SER A 793 -16.45 -14.29 5.49
CA SER A 793 -17.38 -13.59 4.59
C SER A 793 -16.70 -12.32 4.06
N ILE A 794 -16.73 -12.10 2.74
CA ILE A 794 -16.07 -10.99 2.05
C ILE A 794 -17.10 -10.15 1.30
N ASP A 795 -17.26 -8.88 1.69
CA ASP A 795 -18.17 -7.93 1.05
C ASP A 795 -17.50 -7.25 -0.16
N LEU A 796 -17.93 -7.63 -1.36
CA LEU A 796 -17.40 -7.09 -2.62
C LEU A 796 -17.87 -5.65 -2.90
N SER A 797 -18.90 -5.15 -2.20
CA SER A 797 -19.32 -3.74 -2.32
C SER A 797 -18.37 -2.78 -1.61
N SER A 798 -17.75 -3.25 -0.52
CA SER A 798 -16.80 -2.46 0.27
C SER A 798 -15.35 -2.64 -0.18
N CYS A 799 -15.00 -3.79 -0.78
CA CYS A 799 -13.61 -4.08 -1.14
C CYS A 799 -13.06 -3.09 -2.18
N THR A 800 -12.08 -2.28 -1.77
CA THR A 800 -11.46 -1.25 -2.62
C THR A 800 -10.33 -1.77 -3.51
N GLY A 801 -9.77 -2.94 -3.18
CA GLY A 801 -8.61 -3.51 -3.86
C GLY A 801 -7.25 -2.98 -3.39
N CYS A 802 -7.17 -2.30 -2.23
CA CYS A 802 -5.97 -1.58 -1.76
C CYS A 802 -4.71 -2.42 -1.46
N GLY A 803 -4.77 -3.75 -1.47
CA GLY A 803 -3.59 -4.61 -1.27
C GLY A 803 -3.08 -4.75 0.17
N SER A 804 -3.59 -3.97 1.14
CA SER A 804 -3.17 -4.08 2.56
C SER A 804 -3.34 -5.49 3.14
N CYS A 805 -4.44 -6.19 2.78
CA CYS A 805 -4.67 -7.57 3.22
C CYS A 805 -3.68 -8.58 2.63
N VAL A 806 -3.04 -8.28 1.49
CA VAL A 806 -1.99 -9.11 0.88
C VAL A 806 -0.72 -9.00 1.71
N ILE A 807 -0.23 -7.78 1.91
CA ILE A 807 1.00 -7.51 2.69
C ILE A 807 0.83 -7.92 4.15
N SER A 808 -0.34 -7.65 4.73
CA SER A 808 -0.62 -8.06 6.10
C SER A 808 -0.51 -9.58 6.27
N CYS A 809 -1.03 -10.35 5.30
CA CYS A 809 -0.89 -11.80 5.27
C CYS A 809 0.57 -12.25 5.06
N GLN A 810 1.32 -11.54 4.20
CA GLN A 810 2.73 -11.79 3.92
C GLN A 810 3.60 -11.63 5.16
N VAL A 811 3.46 -10.51 5.87
CA VAL A 811 4.16 -10.21 7.12
C VAL A 811 3.76 -11.19 8.23
N GLU A 812 2.47 -11.39 8.47
CA GLU A 812 1.97 -12.21 9.58
C GLU A 812 2.42 -13.67 9.48
N ASN A 813 2.43 -14.21 8.26
CA ASN A 813 2.65 -15.63 8.01
C ASN A 813 4.03 -15.93 7.43
N ASN A 814 5.02 -15.04 7.60
CA ASN A 814 6.40 -15.24 7.12
C ASN A 814 6.49 -15.65 5.65
N ILE A 815 5.60 -15.12 4.79
CA ILE A 815 5.56 -15.49 3.38
C ILE A 815 6.74 -14.82 2.68
N PRO A 816 7.61 -15.57 1.98
CA PRO A 816 8.79 -15.00 1.35
C PRO A 816 8.44 -14.02 0.24
N VAL A 817 9.36 -13.10 -0.04
CA VAL A 817 9.29 -12.27 -1.25
C VAL A 817 9.96 -12.99 -2.42
N VAL A 818 9.30 -12.97 -3.57
CA VAL A 818 9.79 -13.55 -4.82
C VAL A 818 10.29 -12.45 -5.76
N GLY A 819 11.48 -12.66 -6.34
CA GLY A 819 12.08 -11.71 -7.28
C GLY A 819 11.31 -11.63 -8.61
N ARG A 820 11.48 -10.51 -9.31
CA ARG A 820 10.81 -10.16 -10.58
C ARG A 820 10.70 -11.32 -11.57
N ASP A 821 11.78 -12.06 -11.76
CA ASP A 821 11.85 -13.08 -12.81
C ASP A 821 11.05 -14.34 -12.51
N GLU A 822 10.95 -14.71 -11.24
CA GLU A 822 10.10 -15.81 -10.80
C GLU A 822 8.62 -15.39 -10.83
N VAL A 823 8.31 -14.11 -10.56
CA VAL A 823 6.95 -13.57 -10.75
C VAL A 823 6.55 -13.61 -12.23
N ARG A 824 7.45 -13.32 -13.18
CA ARG A 824 7.18 -13.42 -14.64
C ARG A 824 6.73 -14.81 -15.10
N VAL A 825 7.05 -15.85 -14.33
CA VAL A 825 6.66 -17.24 -14.63
C VAL A 825 5.55 -17.76 -13.70
N GLY A 826 4.86 -16.87 -12.98
CA GLY A 826 3.68 -17.19 -12.16
C GLY A 826 3.99 -17.92 -10.87
N ARG A 827 5.11 -17.58 -10.22
CA ARG A 827 5.61 -18.21 -8.98
C ARG A 827 5.61 -17.26 -7.80
N GLU A 828 4.83 -16.19 -7.84
CA GLU A 828 4.66 -15.25 -6.73
C GLU A 828 4.13 -15.96 -5.48
N MET A 829 4.63 -15.58 -4.30
CA MET A 829 4.23 -16.20 -3.04
C MET A 829 3.24 -15.31 -2.30
N HIS A 830 2.00 -15.28 -2.79
CA HIS A 830 0.88 -14.59 -2.13
C HIS A 830 -0.24 -15.59 -1.76
N TRP A 831 -0.53 -15.75 -0.46
CA TRP A 831 -1.60 -16.65 0.01
C TRP A 831 -3.01 -16.09 -0.19
N LEU A 832 -3.09 -14.76 -0.25
CA LEU A 832 -4.26 -14.00 -0.63
C LEU A 832 -3.84 -13.14 -1.81
N ARG A 833 -4.54 -13.25 -2.93
CA ARG A 833 -4.40 -12.33 -4.07
C ARG A 833 -5.68 -11.54 -4.24
N ILE A 834 -5.62 -10.37 -4.85
CA ILE A 834 -6.81 -9.62 -5.23
C ILE A 834 -6.92 -9.71 -6.75
N ASP A 835 -7.88 -10.47 -7.24
CA ASP A 835 -8.17 -10.55 -8.67
C ASP A 835 -8.91 -9.27 -9.08
N ARG A 836 -8.54 -8.69 -10.23
CA ARG A 836 -9.21 -7.51 -10.80
C ARG A 836 -9.79 -7.85 -12.15
N TYR A 837 -11.09 -7.69 -12.31
CA TYR A 837 -11.76 -7.98 -13.58
C TYR A 837 -12.31 -6.71 -14.22
N TYR A 838 -12.11 -6.58 -15.52
CA TYR A 838 -12.83 -5.64 -16.37
C TYR A 838 -14.11 -6.29 -16.89
N ILE A 839 -15.21 -5.56 -16.80
CA ILE A 839 -16.54 -5.96 -17.27
C ILE A 839 -17.03 -4.86 -18.22
N GLY A 840 -17.41 -5.24 -19.45
CA GLY A 840 -17.72 -4.32 -20.55
C GLY A 840 -16.67 -4.35 -21.66
N GLU A 841 -16.75 -3.40 -22.59
CA GLU A 841 -15.91 -3.36 -23.79
C GLU A 841 -14.62 -2.55 -23.54
N PRO A 842 -13.41 -3.11 -23.78
CA PRO A 842 -12.14 -2.41 -23.53
C PRO A 842 -11.94 -1.11 -24.31
N ASP A 843 -12.53 -1.03 -25.51
CA ASP A 843 -12.45 0.13 -26.42
C ASP A 843 -13.46 1.24 -26.06
N GLN A 844 -14.36 1.00 -25.10
CA GLN A 844 -15.35 1.96 -24.61
C GLN A 844 -15.09 2.31 -23.14
N PRO A 845 -14.15 3.23 -22.85
CA PRO A 845 -13.67 3.45 -21.50
C PRO A 845 -14.73 3.98 -20.51
N GLU A 846 -15.78 4.68 -20.97
CA GLU A 846 -16.90 5.14 -20.12
C GLU A 846 -17.81 3.99 -19.63
N THR A 847 -17.94 2.91 -20.39
CA THR A 847 -18.81 1.77 -20.04
C THR A 847 -18.09 0.71 -19.23
N LEU A 848 -16.76 0.82 -19.12
CA LEU A 848 -15.90 -0.16 -18.47
C LEU A 848 -16.07 -0.14 -16.94
N GLN A 849 -16.41 -1.29 -16.39
CA GLN A 849 -16.50 -1.51 -14.96
C GLN A 849 -15.30 -2.30 -14.47
N VAL A 850 -14.83 -2.01 -13.26
CA VAL A 850 -13.77 -2.78 -12.60
C VAL A 850 -14.33 -3.44 -11.37
N ALA A 851 -14.02 -4.70 -11.13
CA ALA A 851 -14.38 -5.42 -9.91
C ALA A 851 -13.16 -6.07 -9.27
N HIS A 852 -13.06 -5.95 -7.94
CA HIS A 852 -12.02 -6.58 -7.14
C HIS A 852 -12.59 -7.78 -6.38
N GLN A 853 -11.86 -8.88 -6.37
CA GLN A 853 -12.23 -10.08 -5.63
C GLN A 853 -11.00 -10.66 -4.92
N PRO A 854 -10.90 -10.49 -3.59
CA PRO A 854 -9.88 -11.19 -2.81
C PRO A 854 -10.08 -12.70 -2.89
N MET A 855 -9.07 -13.41 -3.42
CA MET A 855 -9.07 -14.85 -3.60
C MET A 855 -7.98 -15.48 -2.73
N LEU A 856 -8.41 -16.34 -1.83
CA LEU A 856 -7.56 -17.08 -0.87
C LEU A 856 -7.98 -18.55 -0.81
N CYS A 857 -7.31 -19.35 0.04
CA CYS A 857 -7.79 -20.70 0.36
C CYS A 857 -9.24 -20.63 0.85
N GLN A 858 -10.10 -21.40 0.19
CA GLN A 858 -11.53 -21.43 0.48
C GLN A 858 -11.88 -22.40 1.62
N HIS A 859 -10.90 -23.15 2.13
CA HIS A 859 -11.06 -24.17 3.18
C HIS A 859 -12.24 -25.12 2.92
N CYS A 860 -12.33 -25.60 1.68
CA CYS A 860 -13.40 -26.45 1.15
C CYS A 860 -13.71 -27.67 2.02
N ASP A 861 -14.95 -27.88 2.45
CA ASP A 861 -15.38 -29.09 3.19
C ASP A 861 -15.07 -30.38 2.39
N ASN A 862 -15.32 -30.35 1.07
CA ASN A 862 -14.95 -31.41 0.14
C ASN A 862 -13.66 -31.03 -0.61
N ALA A 863 -12.55 -30.87 0.11
CA ALA A 863 -11.30 -30.37 -0.47
C ALA A 863 -10.68 -31.32 -1.51
N PRO A 864 -10.68 -30.99 -2.81
CA PRO A 864 -10.05 -31.83 -3.83
C PRO A 864 -8.51 -31.84 -3.71
N CYS A 865 -7.95 -30.86 -3.03
CA CYS A 865 -6.52 -30.75 -2.81
C CYS A 865 -5.98 -31.70 -1.73
N GLU A 866 -6.84 -32.29 -0.90
CA GLU A 866 -6.44 -33.26 0.13
C GLU A 866 -6.30 -34.67 -0.41
N THR A 867 -7.31 -35.15 -1.14
CA THR A 867 -7.39 -36.53 -1.64
C THR A 867 -6.26 -36.90 -2.61
N VAL A 868 -5.58 -35.90 -3.18
CA VAL A 868 -4.45 -36.07 -4.11
C VAL A 868 -3.08 -35.99 -3.43
N CYS A 869 -3.02 -35.77 -2.11
CA CYS A 869 -1.75 -35.70 -1.39
C CYS A 869 -1.31 -37.11 -0.94
N PRO A 870 -0.25 -37.70 -1.55
CA PRO A 870 0.13 -39.09 -1.25
C PRO A 870 0.73 -39.28 0.16
N VAL A 871 1.09 -38.19 0.83
CA VAL A 871 1.76 -38.20 2.14
C VAL A 871 0.92 -37.57 3.25
N LEU A 872 -0.33 -37.20 2.97
CA LEU A 872 -1.25 -36.56 3.93
C LEU A 872 -0.67 -35.28 4.55
N ALA A 873 0.04 -34.48 3.75
CA ALA A 873 0.53 -33.16 4.17
C ALA A 873 -0.56 -32.09 4.20
N THR A 874 -1.76 -32.40 3.72
CA THR A 874 -2.92 -31.55 3.84
C THR A 874 -4.13 -32.37 4.23
N VAL A 875 -4.80 -31.93 5.29
CA VAL A 875 -5.87 -32.65 5.99
C VAL A 875 -6.82 -31.63 6.61
N HIS A 876 -8.07 -32.01 6.84
CA HIS A 876 -8.97 -31.20 7.65
C HIS A 876 -8.66 -31.36 9.14
N SER A 877 -8.70 -30.23 9.86
CA SER A 877 -8.73 -30.21 11.32
C SER A 877 -10.12 -30.61 11.83
N SER A 878 -10.22 -30.85 13.14
CA SER A 878 -11.51 -31.09 13.81
C SER A 878 -12.47 -29.89 13.76
N GLU A 879 -12.01 -28.72 13.30
CA GLU A 879 -12.77 -27.46 13.24
C GLU A 879 -13.06 -27.01 11.80
N GLY A 880 -12.87 -27.90 10.82
CA GLY A 880 -13.15 -27.65 9.40
C GLY A 880 -12.09 -26.80 8.69
N ILE A 881 -10.95 -26.51 9.33
CA ILE A 881 -9.84 -25.84 8.67
C ILE A 881 -9.09 -26.88 7.84
N ASN A 882 -8.98 -26.65 6.53
CA ASN A 882 -7.97 -27.34 5.73
C ASN A 882 -6.57 -26.95 6.23
N ASP A 883 -5.87 -27.84 6.90
CA ASP A 883 -4.52 -27.63 7.41
C ASP A 883 -3.47 -28.00 6.36
N MET A 884 -2.39 -27.21 6.30
CA MET A 884 -1.21 -27.50 5.49
C MET A 884 -0.05 -27.77 6.44
N VAL A 885 0.36 -29.03 6.55
CA VAL A 885 1.43 -29.48 7.42
C VAL A 885 2.74 -29.42 6.63
N TYR A 886 3.44 -28.29 6.75
CA TYR A 886 4.59 -27.93 5.90
C TYR A 886 5.70 -28.99 5.89
N ASN A 887 6.08 -29.50 7.05
CA ASN A 887 7.14 -30.49 7.24
C ASN A 887 6.79 -31.88 6.68
N ARG A 888 5.52 -32.16 6.39
CA ARG A 888 5.09 -33.43 5.76
C ARG A 888 5.08 -33.34 4.23
N CYS A 889 5.11 -32.15 3.67
CA CYS A 889 5.02 -31.94 2.23
C CYS A 889 6.30 -32.40 1.51
N VAL A 890 6.15 -33.35 0.59
CA VAL A 890 7.26 -33.84 -0.27
C VAL A 890 7.29 -33.18 -1.66
N GLY A 891 6.47 -32.14 -1.87
CA GLY A 891 6.55 -31.30 -3.07
C GLY A 891 6.03 -31.88 -4.37
N THR A 892 5.06 -32.81 -4.36
CA THR A 892 4.47 -33.38 -5.60
C THR A 892 3.68 -32.36 -6.42
N ARG A 893 3.26 -31.24 -5.83
CA ARG A 893 2.49 -30.13 -6.43
C ARG A 893 1.07 -30.47 -6.90
N TYR A 894 0.64 -31.73 -6.84
CA TYR A 894 -0.69 -32.14 -7.33
C TYR A 894 -1.85 -31.43 -6.59
N CYS A 895 -1.67 -31.13 -5.30
CA CYS A 895 -2.66 -30.37 -4.53
C CYS A 895 -2.96 -28.97 -5.11
N SER A 896 -2.01 -28.33 -5.82
CA SER A 896 -2.26 -27.07 -6.53
C SER A 896 -3.04 -27.29 -7.82
N ASN A 897 -2.70 -28.31 -8.59
CA ASN A 897 -3.40 -28.65 -9.84
C ASN A 897 -4.88 -28.95 -9.57
N ASN A 898 -5.19 -29.70 -8.51
CA ASN A 898 -6.56 -30.07 -8.16
C ASN A 898 -7.33 -28.98 -7.40
N CYS A 899 -6.64 -27.96 -6.87
CA CYS A 899 -7.30 -26.81 -6.27
C CYS A 899 -7.93 -25.96 -7.39
N PRO A 900 -9.27 -25.79 -7.43
CA PRO A 900 -9.92 -25.07 -8.53
C PRO A 900 -9.60 -23.57 -8.51
N TYR A 901 -9.31 -23.01 -7.34
CA TYR A 901 -8.97 -21.59 -7.16
C TYR A 901 -7.48 -21.28 -7.40
N LYS A 902 -6.62 -22.30 -7.54
CA LYS A 902 -5.16 -22.14 -7.68
C LYS A 902 -4.60 -21.18 -6.61
N VAL A 903 -4.87 -21.46 -5.34
CA VAL A 903 -4.45 -20.65 -4.16
C VAL A 903 -3.42 -21.38 -3.28
N ARG A 904 -2.95 -22.54 -3.74
CA ARG A 904 -1.79 -23.23 -3.19
C ARG A 904 -0.54 -22.66 -3.88
N ARG A 905 0.45 -22.22 -3.10
CA ARG A 905 1.69 -21.58 -3.57
C ARG A 905 2.88 -22.45 -3.21
N PHE A 906 3.80 -22.66 -4.15
CA PHE A 906 4.87 -23.63 -4.00
C PHE A 906 6.21 -22.92 -3.86
N ASN A 907 7.01 -23.30 -2.88
CA ASN A 907 8.38 -22.83 -2.74
C ASN A 907 9.28 -23.52 -3.78
N TRP A 908 9.39 -22.94 -4.96
CA TRP A 908 10.21 -23.47 -6.06
C TRP A 908 11.71 -23.46 -5.71
N MET A 909 12.13 -22.40 -5.03
CA MET A 909 13.51 -22.16 -4.61
C MET A 909 13.60 -22.06 -3.09
N GLN A 910 14.82 -22.03 -2.58
CA GLN A 910 15.05 -21.71 -1.17
C GLN A 910 14.93 -20.20 -0.99
N HIS A 911 13.77 -19.72 -0.54
CA HIS A 911 13.57 -18.28 -0.42
C HIS A 911 14.25 -17.68 0.81
N TRP A 912 14.28 -18.43 1.92
CA TRP A 912 14.97 -18.14 3.18
C TRP A 912 16.23 -18.99 3.28
N TYR A 913 17.40 -18.47 2.93
CA TYR A 913 18.65 -19.26 2.98
C TYR A 913 18.83 -19.88 4.38
N ASN A 914 19.07 -21.20 4.49
CA ASN A 914 19.13 -21.95 5.76
C ASN A 914 17.98 -21.71 6.77
N GLY A 915 16.78 -21.36 6.32
CA GLY A 915 15.64 -21.07 7.20
C GLY A 915 15.71 -19.68 7.84
N ALA A 916 15.12 -19.50 9.02
CA ALA A 916 15.15 -18.21 9.72
C ALA A 916 16.59 -17.75 10.05
N GLU A 917 17.49 -18.68 10.40
CA GLU A 917 18.86 -18.40 10.85
C GLU A 917 19.81 -17.98 9.72
N GLY A 918 19.53 -18.31 8.46
CA GLY A 918 20.37 -17.88 7.32
C GLY A 918 19.78 -16.73 6.49
N SER A 919 18.63 -16.18 6.90
CA SER A 919 18.14 -14.89 6.42
C SER A 919 19.13 -13.80 6.80
N LYS A 920 19.29 -12.78 5.95
CA LYS A 920 20.23 -11.67 6.23
C LYS A 920 19.85 -10.96 7.54
N ALA A 921 20.80 -10.78 8.46
CA ALA A 921 20.59 -9.95 9.65
C ALA A 921 20.38 -8.47 9.21
N PRO A 922 19.42 -7.73 9.76
CA PRO A 922 18.52 -8.07 10.88
C PRO A 922 17.14 -8.61 10.46
N ARG A 923 16.91 -8.93 9.17
CA ARG A 923 15.60 -9.31 8.61
C ARG A 923 14.88 -10.43 9.36
N TYR A 924 15.61 -11.42 9.87
CA TYR A 924 15.02 -12.55 10.58
C TYR A 924 14.31 -12.14 11.89
N LEU A 925 14.65 -10.98 12.47
CA LEU A 925 14.01 -10.48 13.68
C LEU A 925 12.53 -10.14 13.46
N GLY A 926 12.16 -9.76 12.23
CA GLY A 926 10.77 -9.46 11.84
C GLY A 926 9.92 -10.70 11.55
N LEU A 927 10.49 -11.91 11.61
CA LEU A 927 9.74 -13.14 11.39
C LEU A 927 8.90 -13.50 12.61
N ASN A 928 7.63 -13.79 12.39
CA ASN A 928 6.69 -14.23 13.41
C ASN A 928 7.10 -15.61 13.96
N PRO A 929 7.47 -15.74 15.25
CA PRO A 929 7.93 -17.01 15.82
C PRO A 929 6.83 -18.08 15.91
N GLU A 930 5.56 -17.70 15.81
CA GLU A 930 4.42 -18.65 15.85
C GLU A 930 4.12 -19.31 14.50
N VAL A 931 4.79 -18.88 13.43
CA VAL A 931 4.56 -19.40 12.09
C VAL A 931 5.86 -19.98 11.55
N ALA A 932 5.84 -21.26 11.20
CA ALA A 932 6.99 -21.93 10.61
C ALA A 932 7.50 -21.17 9.38
N VAL A 933 8.80 -20.97 9.25
CA VAL A 933 9.45 -20.46 8.04
C VAL A 933 9.68 -21.65 7.10
N ARG A 934 9.18 -21.58 5.87
CA ARG A 934 9.18 -22.74 4.97
C ARG A 934 10.47 -22.81 4.17
N GLY A 935 10.94 -24.04 3.95
CA GLY A 935 12.02 -24.33 3.02
C GLY A 935 11.53 -24.60 1.60
N ARG A 936 12.47 -24.84 0.69
CA ARG A 936 12.23 -25.26 -0.69
C ARG A 936 11.42 -26.56 -0.75
N GLY A 937 10.61 -26.70 -1.80
CA GLY A 937 9.89 -27.94 -2.10
C GLY A 937 8.59 -28.12 -1.32
N VAL A 938 8.15 -27.10 -0.59
CA VAL A 938 6.96 -27.16 0.27
C VAL A 938 5.84 -26.29 -0.31
N MET A 939 4.62 -26.84 -0.27
CA MET A 939 3.41 -26.09 -0.61
C MET A 939 2.91 -25.27 0.57
N GLU A 940 2.39 -24.09 0.29
CA GLU A 940 1.78 -23.17 1.23
C GLU A 940 0.38 -22.77 0.76
N LYS A 941 -0.40 -22.21 1.68
CA LYS A 941 -1.71 -21.63 1.42
C LYS A 941 -2.16 -20.85 2.64
N CYS A 942 -3.18 -20.00 2.47
CA CYS A 942 -3.91 -19.43 3.60
C CYS A 942 -4.37 -20.55 4.56
N ASN A 943 -4.15 -20.33 5.85
CA ASN A 943 -4.50 -21.23 6.96
C ASN A 943 -5.48 -20.56 7.95
N PHE A 944 -6.21 -19.53 7.51
CA PHE A 944 -7.04 -18.68 8.37
C PHE A 944 -6.30 -18.10 9.59
N CYS A 945 -4.99 -17.84 9.48
CA CYS A 945 -4.15 -17.38 10.59
C CYS A 945 -4.29 -18.32 11.81
N SER A 946 -4.14 -19.63 11.58
CA SER A 946 -4.38 -20.67 12.58
C SER A 946 -3.65 -20.46 13.90
N HIS A 947 -2.49 -19.79 13.89
CA HIS A 947 -1.75 -19.40 15.08
C HIS A 947 -2.50 -18.37 15.94
N ARG A 948 -3.20 -17.39 15.33
CA ARG A 948 -4.07 -16.44 16.06
C ARG A 948 -5.30 -17.13 16.65
N ILE A 949 -5.86 -18.10 15.91
CA ILE A 949 -6.95 -18.95 16.42
C ILE A 949 -6.47 -19.73 17.65
N ALA A 950 -5.28 -20.35 17.56
CA ALA A 950 -4.70 -21.09 18.68
C ALA A 950 -4.44 -20.18 19.89
N GLU A 951 -3.80 -19.02 19.71
CA GLU A 951 -3.50 -18.04 20.76
C GLU A 951 -4.78 -17.64 21.52
N ALA A 952 -5.83 -17.25 20.80
CA ALA A 952 -7.09 -16.82 21.42
C ALA A 952 -7.85 -17.97 22.09
N LYS A 953 -7.85 -19.18 21.50
CA LYS A 953 -8.49 -20.36 22.11
C LYS A 953 -7.77 -20.78 23.39
N ILE A 954 -6.44 -20.72 23.41
CA ILE A 954 -5.64 -21.02 24.61
C ILE A 954 -5.97 -20.00 25.70
N ALA A 955 -6.04 -18.70 25.37
CA ALA A 955 -6.44 -17.67 26.33
C ALA A 955 -7.85 -17.92 26.91
N ALA A 956 -8.86 -18.13 26.05
CA ALA A 956 -10.23 -18.43 26.50
C ALA A 956 -10.30 -19.69 27.37
N LYS A 957 -9.56 -20.74 27.00
CA LYS A 957 -9.48 -21.99 27.77
C LYS A 957 -8.83 -21.77 29.15
N ASN A 958 -7.76 -20.98 29.22
CA ASN A 958 -7.11 -20.62 30.49
C ASN A 958 -8.03 -19.79 31.40
N GLU A 959 -8.92 -18.99 30.80
CA GLU A 959 -9.96 -18.22 31.50
C GLU A 959 -11.22 -19.04 31.83
N GLY A 960 -11.26 -20.33 31.47
CA GLY A 960 -12.41 -21.22 31.75
C GLY A 960 -13.67 -20.90 30.95
N ARG A 961 -13.54 -20.23 29.79
CA ARG A 961 -14.68 -19.80 28.96
C ARG A 961 -14.53 -20.23 27.51
N VAL A 962 -15.62 -20.11 26.75
CA VAL A 962 -15.60 -20.23 25.30
C VAL A 962 -15.10 -18.93 24.66
N LEU A 963 -14.39 -19.08 23.55
CA LEU A 963 -14.00 -17.99 22.68
C LEU A 963 -15.25 -17.31 22.10
N LYS A 964 -15.30 -15.98 22.17
CA LYS A 964 -16.42 -15.16 21.69
C LYS A 964 -16.17 -14.65 20.26
N ASP A 965 -17.23 -14.28 19.56
CA ASP A 965 -17.11 -13.62 18.25
C ASP A 965 -16.29 -12.32 18.35
N GLY A 966 -15.46 -12.07 17.35
CA GLY A 966 -14.58 -10.89 17.30
C GLY A 966 -13.30 -10.96 18.15
N GLU A 967 -13.13 -11.95 19.04
CA GLU A 967 -11.88 -12.13 19.81
C GLU A 967 -10.72 -12.64 18.92
N VAL A 968 -11.03 -13.35 17.83
CA VAL A 968 -10.06 -13.69 16.79
C VAL A 968 -10.28 -12.81 15.59
N LYS A 969 -9.27 -12.00 15.26
CA LYS A 969 -9.19 -11.28 13.98
C LYS A 969 -8.00 -11.79 13.18
N THR A 970 -8.29 -12.26 11.97
CA THR A 970 -7.23 -12.62 11.01
C THR A 970 -6.47 -11.38 10.57
N ALA A 971 -5.22 -11.53 10.15
CA ALA A 971 -4.40 -10.41 9.68
C ALA A 971 -5.07 -9.66 8.50
N CYS A 972 -5.64 -10.40 7.53
CA CYS A 972 -6.34 -9.79 6.41
C CYS A 972 -7.63 -9.06 6.82
N GLN A 973 -8.35 -9.52 7.84
CA GLN A 973 -9.52 -8.83 8.39
C GLN A 973 -9.12 -7.55 9.11
N GLN A 974 -8.13 -7.64 10.02
CA GLN A 974 -7.74 -6.52 10.86
C GLN A 974 -7.19 -5.34 10.06
N SER A 975 -6.42 -5.59 9.01
CA SER A 975 -5.79 -4.53 8.21
C SER A 975 -6.71 -3.93 7.13
N CYS A 976 -7.91 -4.48 6.92
CA CYS A 976 -8.82 -4.03 5.86
C CYS A 976 -9.51 -2.70 6.23
N ALA A 977 -9.06 -1.58 5.65
CA ALA A 977 -9.66 -0.27 5.87
C ALA A 977 -11.15 -0.16 5.50
N ALA A 978 -11.62 -1.03 4.60
CA ALA A 978 -13.01 -1.02 4.17
C ALA A 978 -13.94 -1.96 4.97
N ASP A 979 -13.43 -2.65 6.00
CA ASP A 979 -14.14 -3.69 6.77
C ASP A 979 -14.81 -4.76 5.87
N ALA A 980 -14.18 -5.06 4.73
CA ALA A 980 -14.77 -5.97 3.74
C ALA A 980 -14.74 -7.43 4.20
N ILE A 981 -13.78 -7.82 5.03
CA ILE A 981 -13.54 -9.21 5.45
C ILE A 981 -14.05 -9.41 6.88
N SER A 982 -14.87 -10.43 7.11
CA SER A 982 -15.23 -10.91 8.46
C SER A 982 -14.88 -12.38 8.60
N PHE A 983 -14.28 -12.75 9.72
CA PHE A 983 -13.90 -14.11 10.06
C PHE A 983 -14.45 -14.48 11.44
N GLY A 984 -14.87 -15.72 11.62
CA GLY A 984 -15.42 -16.18 12.89
C GLY A 984 -15.95 -17.61 12.85
N ASN A 985 -16.70 -17.96 13.90
CA ASN A 985 -17.31 -19.28 14.05
C ASN A 985 -18.67 -19.37 13.36
N THR A 986 -18.78 -20.10 12.25
CA THR A 986 -20.03 -20.28 11.49
C THR A 986 -21.07 -21.16 12.20
N ASN A 987 -20.66 -21.94 13.20
CA ASN A 987 -21.61 -22.70 14.02
C ASN A 987 -22.34 -21.80 15.02
N ASP A 988 -21.72 -20.70 15.45
CA ASP A 988 -22.37 -19.67 16.25
C ASP A 988 -23.27 -18.81 15.35
N LYS A 989 -24.59 -18.98 15.49
CA LYS A 989 -25.60 -18.27 14.69
C LYS A 989 -25.64 -16.77 14.97
N ASP A 990 -25.12 -16.35 16.12
CA ASP A 990 -25.06 -14.93 16.49
C ASP A 990 -23.81 -14.24 15.97
N SER A 991 -22.79 -15.00 15.54
CA SER A 991 -21.58 -14.45 14.95
C SER A 991 -21.86 -13.63 13.68
N GLU A 992 -21.06 -12.59 13.44
CA GLU A 992 -21.17 -11.77 12.24
C GLU A 992 -21.01 -12.63 10.98
N VAL A 993 -20.02 -13.54 10.96
CA VAL A 993 -19.74 -14.36 9.79
C VAL A 993 -20.89 -15.29 9.43
N ALA A 994 -21.57 -15.90 10.42
CA ALA A 994 -22.70 -16.79 10.18
C ALA A 994 -23.86 -16.03 9.54
N LYS A 995 -24.21 -14.86 10.10
CA LYS A 995 -25.26 -13.97 9.58
C LYS A 995 -24.98 -13.55 8.14
N LEU A 996 -23.74 -13.15 7.84
CA LEU A 996 -23.33 -12.76 6.49
C LEU A 996 -23.33 -13.94 5.52
N SER A 997 -22.79 -15.09 5.95
CA SER A 997 -22.67 -16.30 5.14
C SER A 997 -24.01 -16.92 4.75
N SER A 998 -25.06 -16.74 5.57
CA SER A 998 -26.44 -17.18 5.27
C SER A 998 -27.32 -16.05 4.70
N GLY A 999 -26.78 -14.84 4.54
CA GLY A 999 -27.54 -13.69 4.07
C GLY A 999 -27.95 -13.78 2.59
N PRO A 1000 -28.92 -12.97 2.14
CA PRO A 1000 -29.47 -13.04 0.79
C PRO A 1000 -28.43 -12.71 -0.31
N ARG A 1001 -27.46 -11.84 0.00
CA ARG A 1001 -26.34 -11.49 -0.89
C ARG A 1001 -25.25 -12.57 -0.98
N SER A 1002 -25.29 -13.59 -0.12
CA SER A 1002 -24.20 -14.56 -0.01
C SER A 1002 -24.17 -15.55 -1.17
N PHE A 1003 -22.99 -15.75 -1.74
CA PHE A 1003 -22.71 -16.80 -2.72
C PHE A 1003 -21.31 -17.40 -2.49
N ARG A 1004 -21.09 -18.64 -2.94
CA ARG A 1004 -19.77 -19.26 -2.99
C ARG A 1004 -19.29 -19.33 -4.44
N VAL A 1005 -17.98 -19.17 -4.63
CA VAL A 1005 -17.38 -19.22 -5.97
C VAL A 1005 -17.26 -20.68 -6.42
N LEU A 1006 -17.66 -20.99 -7.65
CA LEU A 1006 -17.64 -22.34 -8.24
C LEU A 1006 -18.49 -23.39 -7.48
N GLU A 1007 -19.70 -23.01 -7.04
CA GLU A 1007 -20.62 -23.93 -6.34
C GLU A 1007 -20.93 -25.22 -7.12
N TYR A 1008 -20.96 -25.17 -8.45
CA TYR A 1008 -21.21 -26.36 -9.30
C TYR A 1008 -20.24 -27.52 -9.07
N LEU A 1009 -19.03 -27.25 -8.55
CA LEU A 1009 -18.05 -28.29 -8.21
C LEU A 1009 -18.36 -29.03 -6.90
N ASN A 1010 -19.32 -28.53 -6.11
CA ASN A 1010 -19.71 -29.08 -4.81
C ASN A 1010 -18.54 -29.27 -3.83
N VAL A 1011 -17.55 -28.38 -3.86
CA VAL A 1011 -16.37 -28.43 -2.98
C VAL A 1011 -16.66 -27.86 -1.57
N GLY A 1012 -17.82 -27.28 -1.32
CA GLY A 1012 -18.22 -26.72 -0.02
C GLY A 1012 -17.30 -25.61 0.54
N PRO A 1013 -17.09 -24.47 -0.15
CA PRO A 1013 -16.24 -23.38 0.34
C PRO A 1013 -16.72 -22.78 1.69
N GLN A 1014 -15.81 -22.59 2.64
CA GLN A 1014 -16.08 -21.88 3.90
C GLN A 1014 -15.88 -20.36 3.81
N VAL A 1015 -15.38 -19.86 2.67
CA VAL A 1015 -15.33 -18.42 2.37
C VAL A 1015 -16.54 -18.03 1.51
N ALA A 1016 -17.31 -17.04 1.97
CA ALA A 1016 -18.51 -16.52 1.33
C ALA A 1016 -18.19 -15.17 0.73
N TYR A 1017 -18.75 -14.90 -0.43
CA TYR A 1017 -18.70 -13.59 -1.04
C TYR A 1017 -20.10 -12.99 -1.00
N LEU A 1018 -20.18 -11.68 -0.78
CA LEU A 1018 -21.44 -10.96 -0.90
C LEU A 1018 -21.51 -10.31 -2.28
N THR A 1019 -22.67 -10.40 -2.95
CA THR A 1019 -22.91 -9.76 -4.25
C THR A 1019 -22.54 -8.29 -4.19
N ARG A 1020 -21.79 -7.81 -5.19
CA ARG A 1020 -21.39 -6.41 -5.29
C ARG A 1020 -22.59 -5.56 -5.68
N VAL A 1021 -22.92 -4.56 -4.87
CA VAL A 1021 -24.03 -3.64 -5.11
C VAL A 1021 -23.46 -2.29 -5.54
N ARG A 1022 -23.96 -1.78 -6.67
CA ARG A 1022 -23.49 -0.52 -7.26
C ARG A 1022 -24.63 0.47 -7.44
N SER A 1023 -24.29 1.75 -7.43
CA SER A 1023 -25.27 2.78 -7.80
C SER A 1023 -25.41 2.82 -9.32
N SER A 1024 -26.54 3.31 -9.82
CA SER A 1024 -26.75 3.65 -11.22
C SER A 1024 -26.92 5.17 -11.36
N ILE A 1025 -26.60 5.71 -12.54
CA ILE A 1025 -26.63 7.16 -12.83
C ILE A 1025 -27.64 7.56 -13.89
#